data_AF-A0A495SIT8-F1
#
_entry.id   AF-A0A495SIT8-F1
#
_cell.length_a   1.000
_cell.length_b   1.000
_cell.length_c   1.000
_cell.angle_alpha   90.00
_cell.angle_beta   90.00
_cell.angle_gamma   90.00
#
_symmetry.space_group_name_H-M   'P 1'
#
loop_
_entity.id
_entity.type
_entity.pdbx_description
1 polymer ?
#
loop_
_entity_poly.entity_id
_entity_poly.type
_entity_poly.pdbx_seq_one_letter_code
_entity_poly.pdbx_strand_id
1 'polypeptide(L)'
;MIIKIQNIISQINAAFVDNKKNEGIDSVSIDSRSLQNGSHTLFFALVGPNNDAHLYIKDLIGKGVQNFVVTHIPEDCLGQANFLIVKNTVSALQDFAAYYRSLFDFPIIGLTGSNGKTIVKEWLNFLLSPEYNIIRSPKSYNSQVGVPLSVIAGNEHHNFGIFEAGISTTSEMEKLERIIKPTIGILTNIGTAHDEGFADLEEKVKQKMLLFEHSEIVIYQKNELVDRFVSAKSKSFSWSFSNKEANVFISKKQKLDQNTLIFYHYKGNDFEIKIPFQDDASVENAISCLMVLLHLKYDETIIKNRMESLYPVEMRLKVKNGINNCSVIDDSYNSDFQSLKIALDFLEIQKQHQKKTLILSDIFQSGLSNEELYTKVSQLIVSNKITRVIGIGQTISSFQNKFANGTFFETTAEFIANFESLDFNNETILIKGARTFQFEQIVTALEEKTHETVLEINLNAISHNLNFFKSKLKPTTKMMVMVKAFGYGNGGFEIAKLLEHHKVDYLGVAFADEGITLKNAGITLPIMVLNPESTSFPAIIQYQLEPEIYSLKGLNAFLKIAEHKKLKQFPIHIKLDTGMHRLGFEANTIDALISTLKGNQTVAIKSILSHMATSDDLVHADFAKSQIDLFEKLSSKLMQELQIKPIRHILNTSGISNYPEAQYDMVRLGIGLYGVSNDTEEQKLLENVSTLKSIISQIRTISAGESVGYGRRFMAQKTTKIATIPIGYADGISRGWGNEVGFVLINNQKAPILGSVCMDMLMADVTGIDCSEGNSVIIFGESPTVNEMASKLNTIPYEILTSVSQRVKRVFYRE
;
A
#
# COMPACT_ATOMS: atom_id res chain seq x y z
N MET A 1 -18.70 3.09 -25.02
CA MET A 1 -20.14 3.36 -25.21
C MET A 1 -20.59 4.61 -24.45
N ILE A 2 -21.42 5.46 -25.06
CA ILE A 2 -22.12 6.58 -24.39
C ILE A 2 -23.51 6.11 -23.94
N ILE A 3 -23.88 6.31 -22.68
CA ILE A 3 -25.19 5.96 -22.12
C ILE A 3 -25.99 7.21 -21.78
N LYS A 4 -27.25 7.24 -22.19
CA LYS A 4 -28.16 8.33 -21.80
C LYS A 4 -28.55 8.19 -20.34
N ILE A 5 -28.50 9.29 -19.58
CA ILE A 5 -28.93 9.35 -18.17
C ILE A 5 -30.31 8.72 -17.94
N GLN A 6 -31.24 8.89 -18.87
CA GLN A 6 -32.60 8.31 -18.79
C GLN A 6 -32.61 6.79 -18.63
N ASN A 7 -31.68 6.10 -19.32
CA ASN A 7 -31.55 4.65 -19.21
C ASN A 7 -30.96 4.24 -17.86
N ILE A 8 -30.17 5.11 -17.23
CA ILE A 8 -29.54 4.85 -15.93
C ILE A 8 -30.57 4.96 -14.82
N ILE A 9 -31.39 6.03 -14.84
CA ILE A 9 -32.39 6.34 -13.80
C ILE A 9 -33.26 5.13 -13.46
N SER A 10 -33.81 4.45 -14.47
CA SER A 10 -34.70 3.31 -14.26
C SER A 10 -33.99 2.09 -13.68
N GLN A 11 -32.71 1.90 -14.00
CA GLN A 11 -31.94 0.72 -13.60
C GLN A 11 -31.48 0.82 -12.14
N ILE A 12 -31.14 2.03 -11.69
CA ILE A 12 -30.70 2.27 -10.31
C ILE A 12 -31.81 2.76 -9.38
N ASN A 13 -33.07 2.78 -9.86
CA ASN A 13 -34.24 3.27 -9.12
C ASN A 13 -34.04 4.66 -8.51
N ALA A 14 -33.47 5.60 -9.27
CA ALA A 14 -33.16 6.94 -8.79
C ALA A 14 -34.35 7.91 -8.92
N ALA A 15 -34.49 8.79 -7.92
CA ALA A 15 -35.24 10.03 -8.10
C ALA A 15 -34.32 11.07 -8.76
N PHE A 16 -34.74 11.60 -9.92
CA PHE A 16 -33.91 12.48 -10.72
C PHE A 16 -34.24 13.96 -10.49
N VAL A 17 -33.20 14.77 -10.25
CA VAL A 17 -33.28 16.24 -10.18
C VAL A 17 -32.47 16.81 -11.34
N ASP A 18 -33.17 17.39 -12.31
CA ASP A 18 -32.63 17.84 -13.61
C ASP A 18 -32.21 19.32 -13.59
N ASN A 19 -31.11 19.64 -14.27
CA ASN A 19 -30.67 21.01 -14.54
C ASN A 19 -30.49 21.34 -16.05
N LYS A 20 -31.19 20.60 -16.93
CA LYS A 20 -31.38 20.86 -18.38
C LYS A 20 -30.16 20.67 -19.30
N LYS A 21 -29.06 20.08 -18.82
CA LYS A 21 -27.97 19.60 -19.68
C LYS A 21 -27.97 18.07 -19.70
N ASN A 22 -28.78 17.49 -20.58
CA ASN A 22 -28.83 16.04 -20.82
C ASN A 22 -27.74 15.65 -21.83
N GLU A 23 -26.51 15.56 -21.35
CA GLU A 23 -25.40 14.99 -22.12
C GLU A 23 -25.29 13.48 -21.87
N GLY A 24 -24.71 12.76 -22.82
CA GLY A 24 -24.45 11.33 -22.64
C GLY A 24 -23.32 11.09 -21.63
N ILE A 25 -23.42 10.00 -20.86
CA ILE A 25 -22.40 9.53 -19.93
C ILE A 25 -21.44 8.61 -20.67
N ASP A 26 -20.16 8.94 -20.66
CA ASP A 26 -19.10 8.12 -21.28
C ASP A 26 -18.08 7.57 -20.26
N SER A 27 -18.18 8.01 -19.00
CA SER A 27 -17.24 7.68 -17.94
C SER A 27 -17.95 7.61 -16.58
N VAL A 28 -17.51 6.65 -15.76
CA VAL A 28 -17.94 6.51 -14.36
C VAL A 28 -16.75 6.73 -13.45
N SER A 29 -16.97 7.42 -12.34
CA SER A 29 -15.93 7.69 -11.36
C SER A 29 -16.47 7.60 -9.93
N ILE A 30 -15.59 7.20 -9.02
CA ILE A 30 -15.80 7.26 -7.56
C ILE A 30 -14.70 8.05 -6.87
N ASP A 31 -13.69 8.52 -7.62
CA ASP A 31 -12.51 9.18 -7.09
C ASP A 31 -12.54 10.66 -7.45
N SER A 32 -12.77 11.49 -6.44
CA SER A 32 -12.85 12.95 -6.61
C SER A 32 -11.52 13.60 -7.01
N ARG A 33 -10.43 12.84 -6.95
CA ARG A 33 -9.06 13.29 -7.28
C ARG A 33 -8.72 13.10 -8.76
N SER A 34 -9.40 12.21 -9.48
CA SER A 34 -9.05 11.92 -10.87
C SER A 34 -9.19 13.17 -11.74
N LEU A 35 -8.17 13.47 -12.53
CA LEU A 35 -8.17 14.57 -13.52
C LEU A 35 -9.08 14.27 -14.71
N GLN A 36 -9.60 13.05 -14.78
CA GLN A 36 -10.41 12.52 -15.85
C GLN A 36 -11.91 12.78 -15.62
N ASN A 37 -12.25 13.37 -14.48
CA ASN A 37 -13.58 13.83 -14.14
C ASN A 37 -13.93 15.04 -15.02
N GLY A 38 -15.04 14.96 -15.76
CA GLY A 38 -15.52 16.03 -16.64
C GLY A 38 -17.05 16.07 -16.75
N SER A 39 -17.58 16.80 -17.73
CA SER A 39 -19.03 17.00 -17.89
C SER A 39 -19.80 15.71 -18.20
N HIS A 40 -19.15 14.75 -18.88
CA HIS A 40 -19.72 13.44 -19.23
C HIS A 40 -19.50 12.36 -18.16
N THR A 41 -18.88 12.71 -17.04
CA THR A 41 -18.65 11.77 -15.93
C THR A 41 -19.91 11.63 -15.08
N LEU A 42 -20.28 10.39 -14.80
CA LEU A 42 -21.23 10.04 -13.74
C LEU A 42 -20.45 9.68 -12.47
N PHE A 43 -20.49 10.56 -11.48
CA PHE A 43 -19.79 10.40 -10.21
C PHE A 43 -20.67 9.72 -9.17
N PHE A 44 -20.28 8.55 -8.65
CA PHE A 44 -20.99 7.89 -7.56
C PHE A 44 -20.42 8.33 -6.21
N ALA A 45 -21.21 9.07 -5.43
CA ALA A 45 -20.84 9.51 -4.09
C ALA A 45 -21.00 8.35 -3.10
N LEU A 46 -19.98 7.49 -3.01
CA LEU A 46 -19.96 6.36 -2.09
C LEU A 46 -19.83 6.82 -0.63
N VAL A 47 -20.55 6.15 0.26
CA VAL A 47 -20.46 6.34 1.71
C VAL A 47 -19.79 5.10 2.31
N GLY A 48 -18.62 5.27 2.91
CA GLY A 48 -17.88 4.24 3.61
C GLY A 48 -17.79 4.51 5.12
N PRO A 49 -17.24 3.58 5.90
CA PRO A 49 -17.13 3.73 7.36
C PRO A 49 -16.24 4.90 7.79
N ASN A 50 -15.28 5.28 6.94
CA ASN A 50 -14.27 6.30 7.25
C ASN A 50 -14.38 7.56 6.37
N ASN A 51 -15.25 7.57 5.35
CA ASN A 51 -15.33 8.68 4.41
C ASN A 51 -16.70 8.76 3.73
N ASP A 52 -17.16 9.98 3.47
CA ASP A 52 -18.37 10.26 2.71
C ASP A 52 -18.03 11.11 1.48
N ALA A 53 -18.20 10.54 0.29
CA ALA A 53 -17.87 11.22 -0.95
C ALA A 53 -18.82 12.39 -1.29
N HIS A 54 -19.95 12.54 -0.59
CA HIS A 54 -20.84 13.69 -0.76
C HIS A 54 -20.13 15.02 -0.41
N LEU A 55 -19.14 14.97 0.49
CA LEU A 55 -18.34 16.12 0.90
C LEU A 55 -17.52 16.74 -0.26
N TYR A 56 -17.27 15.99 -1.33
CA TYR A 56 -16.46 16.45 -2.47
C TYR A 56 -17.28 16.99 -3.65
N ILE A 57 -18.61 16.91 -3.59
CA ILE A 57 -19.48 17.24 -4.73
C ILE A 57 -19.31 18.70 -5.14
N LYS A 58 -19.27 19.64 -4.19
CA LYS A 58 -19.09 21.08 -4.46
C LYS A 58 -17.80 21.35 -5.24
N ASP A 59 -16.70 20.74 -4.82
CA ASP A 59 -15.40 20.88 -5.50
C ASP A 59 -15.42 20.23 -6.88
N LEU A 60 -16.11 19.10 -7.05
CA LEU A 60 -16.23 18.40 -8.33
C LEU A 60 -17.09 19.17 -9.34
N ILE A 61 -18.16 19.83 -8.89
CA ILE A 61 -18.92 20.78 -9.70
C ILE A 61 -18.00 21.90 -10.18
N GLY A 62 -17.17 22.45 -9.28
CA GLY A 62 -16.15 23.45 -9.65
C GLY A 62 -15.11 22.96 -10.66
N LYS A 63 -14.85 21.65 -10.71
CA LYS A 63 -13.99 20.99 -11.70
C LYS A 63 -14.72 20.61 -13.01
N GLY A 64 -16.02 20.88 -13.12
CA GLY A 64 -16.81 20.67 -14.33
C GLY A 64 -17.61 19.36 -14.38
N VAL A 65 -17.66 18.58 -13.30
CA VAL A 65 -18.53 17.39 -13.20
C VAL A 65 -19.99 17.82 -13.07
N GLN A 66 -20.87 17.23 -13.88
CA GLN A 66 -22.28 17.64 -13.96
C GLN A 66 -23.27 16.56 -13.54
N ASN A 67 -22.86 15.31 -13.34
CA ASN A 67 -23.77 14.20 -13.07
C ASN A 67 -23.33 13.41 -11.83
N PHE A 68 -24.22 13.29 -10.85
CA PHE A 68 -23.91 12.66 -9.56
C PHE A 68 -24.97 11.63 -9.16
N VAL A 69 -24.54 10.47 -8.68
CA VAL A 69 -25.38 9.50 -7.97
C VAL A 69 -25.13 9.67 -6.47
N VAL A 70 -26.19 10.00 -5.73
CA VAL A 70 -26.09 10.44 -4.33
C VAL A 70 -27.18 9.81 -3.46
N THR A 71 -26.97 9.74 -2.15
CA THR A 71 -28.05 9.44 -1.19
C THR A 71 -28.88 10.68 -0.84
N HIS A 72 -28.26 11.86 -0.92
CA HIS A 72 -28.89 13.15 -0.70
C HIS A 72 -28.11 14.24 -1.44
N ILE A 73 -28.76 15.37 -1.74
CA ILE A 73 -28.08 16.52 -2.35
C ILE A 73 -27.44 17.33 -1.20
N PRO A 74 -26.13 17.61 -1.23
CA PRO A 74 -25.50 18.48 -0.23
C PRO A 74 -26.08 19.90 -0.23
N GLU A 75 -26.03 20.56 0.92
CA GLU A 75 -26.38 21.98 1.04
C GLU A 75 -25.59 22.83 0.03
N ASP A 76 -26.21 23.89 -0.48
CA ASP A 76 -25.67 24.76 -1.52
C ASP A 76 -25.33 24.10 -2.88
N CYS A 77 -25.70 22.84 -3.13
CA CYS A 77 -25.47 22.20 -4.44
C CYS A 77 -26.75 22.04 -5.29
N LEU A 78 -27.91 22.36 -4.72
CA LEU A 78 -29.21 22.23 -5.40
C LEU A 78 -29.26 23.13 -6.64
N GLY A 79 -29.64 22.56 -7.79
CA GLY A 79 -29.75 23.29 -9.05
C GLY A 79 -28.42 23.64 -9.73
N GLN A 80 -27.30 23.07 -9.28
CA GLN A 80 -25.98 23.29 -9.91
C GLN A 80 -25.54 22.13 -10.83
N ALA A 81 -26.11 20.94 -10.64
CA ALA A 81 -25.77 19.72 -11.39
C ALA A 81 -26.99 18.80 -11.48
N ASN A 82 -26.86 17.72 -12.25
CA ASN A 82 -27.83 16.64 -12.34
C ASN A 82 -27.60 15.65 -11.19
N PHE A 83 -28.65 15.33 -10.43
CA PHE A 83 -28.57 14.42 -9.28
C PHE A 83 -29.52 13.23 -9.46
N LEU A 84 -28.96 12.01 -9.36
CA LEU A 84 -29.67 10.74 -9.31
C LEU A 84 -29.67 10.28 -7.84
N ILE A 85 -30.77 10.51 -7.15
CA ILE A 85 -30.91 10.25 -5.71
C ILE A 85 -31.35 8.80 -5.50
N VAL A 86 -30.55 8.02 -4.79
CA VAL A 86 -30.76 6.59 -4.53
C VAL A 86 -30.69 6.29 -3.03
N LYS A 87 -31.25 5.16 -2.58
CA LYS A 87 -31.16 4.77 -1.16
C LYS A 87 -29.75 4.37 -0.73
N ASN A 88 -28.98 3.75 -1.63
CA ASN A 88 -27.62 3.29 -1.38
C ASN A 88 -26.79 3.41 -2.66
N THR A 89 -25.71 4.20 -2.63
CA THR A 89 -24.88 4.46 -3.82
C THR A 89 -24.02 3.27 -4.24
N VAL A 90 -23.64 2.37 -3.32
CA VAL A 90 -22.94 1.12 -3.68
C VAL A 90 -23.88 0.17 -4.41
N SER A 91 -25.08 -0.05 -3.88
CA SER A 91 -26.10 -0.88 -4.56
C SER A 91 -26.45 -0.31 -5.94
N ALA A 92 -26.61 1.02 -6.05
CA ALA A 92 -26.85 1.66 -7.33
C ALA A 92 -25.69 1.46 -8.33
N LEU A 93 -24.43 1.52 -7.87
CA LEU A 93 -23.27 1.23 -8.71
C LEU A 93 -23.28 -0.23 -9.21
N GLN A 94 -23.65 -1.17 -8.34
CA GLN A 94 -23.78 -2.59 -8.66
C GLN A 94 -24.90 -2.84 -9.68
N ASP A 95 -26.08 -2.24 -9.46
CA ASP A 95 -27.23 -2.35 -10.37
C ASP A 95 -26.89 -1.75 -11.75
N PHE A 96 -26.22 -0.58 -11.77
CA PHE A 96 -25.75 0.02 -13.01
C PHE A 96 -24.74 -0.86 -13.74
N ALA A 97 -23.77 -1.45 -13.03
CA ALA A 97 -22.79 -2.34 -13.63
C ALA A 97 -23.44 -3.62 -14.19
N ALA A 98 -24.44 -4.19 -13.50
CA ALA A 98 -25.18 -5.36 -13.98
C ALA A 98 -26.00 -5.05 -15.24
N TYR A 99 -26.62 -3.87 -15.31
CA TYR A 99 -27.27 -3.37 -16.52
C TYR A 99 -26.26 -3.14 -17.65
N TYR A 100 -25.13 -2.48 -17.35
CA TYR A 100 -24.09 -2.23 -18.34
C TYR A 100 -23.54 -3.53 -18.93
N ARG A 101 -23.30 -4.53 -18.07
CA ARG A 101 -22.90 -5.89 -18.47
C ARG A 101 -23.89 -6.53 -19.43
N SER A 102 -25.19 -6.34 -19.24
CA SER A 102 -26.22 -6.96 -20.08
C SER A 102 -26.32 -6.36 -21.48
N LEU A 103 -25.57 -5.29 -21.77
CA LEU A 103 -25.45 -4.73 -23.11
C LEU A 103 -24.46 -5.50 -23.99
N PHE A 104 -23.75 -6.48 -23.43
CA PHE A 104 -22.76 -7.29 -24.12
C PHE A 104 -23.05 -8.79 -23.91
N ASP A 105 -22.73 -9.62 -24.89
CA ASP A 105 -22.98 -11.07 -24.83
C ASP A 105 -21.70 -11.92 -24.94
N PHE A 106 -20.52 -11.29 -24.88
CA PHE A 106 -19.26 -12.02 -24.96
C PHE A 106 -19.01 -12.90 -23.71
N PRO A 107 -18.27 -14.02 -23.86
CA PRO A 107 -17.95 -14.93 -22.77
C PRO A 107 -17.06 -14.28 -21.70
N ILE A 108 -17.25 -14.69 -20.45
CA ILE A 108 -16.53 -14.17 -19.29
C ILE A 108 -15.99 -15.29 -18.41
N ILE A 109 -14.73 -15.16 -18.05
CA ILE A 109 -14.10 -15.90 -16.96
C ILE A 109 -14.33 -15.14 -15.65
N GLY A 110 -15.01 -15.77 -14.70
CA GLY A 110 -15.10 -15.32 -13.31
C GLY A 110 -14.09 -16.08 -12.45
N LEU A 111 -13.26 -15.36 -11.70
CA LEU A 111 -12.22 -15.93 -10.82
C LEU A 111 -12.53 -15.65 -9.36
N THR A 112 -12.47 -16.68 -8.51
CA THR A 112 -12.41 -16.47 -7.06
C THR A 112 -11.50 -17.51 -6.40
N GLY A 113 -11.21 -17.28 -5.13
CA GLY A 113 -10.31 -18.08 -4.31
C GLY A 113 -9.72 -17.26 -3.17
N SER A 114 -8.97 -17.90 -2.28
CA SER A 114 -8.20 -17.20 -1.25
C SER A 114 -6.96 -16.58 -1.88
N ASN A 115 -6.19 -17.36 -2.65
CA ASN A 115 -4.93 -16.94 -3.27
C ASN A 115 -4.94 -17.19 -4.79
N GLY A 116 -4.04 -16.53 -5.54
CA GLY A 116 -3.80 -16.80 -6.96
C GLY A 116 -4.72 -16.11 -7.97
N LYS A 117 -5.81 -15.46 -7.54
CA LYS A 117 -6.79 -14.77 -8.42
C LYS A 117 -6.13 -13.82 -9.43
N THR A 118 -5.31 -12.90 -8.93
CA THR A 118 -4.63 -11.89 -9.77
C THR A 118 -3.60 -12.53 -10.70
N ILE A 119 -2.85 -13.52 -10.24
CA ILE A 119 -1.85 -14.24 -11.04
C ILE A 119 -2.54 -14.95 -12.21
N VAL A 120 -3.55 -15.77 -11.92
CA VAL A 120 -4.30 -16.52 -12.93
C VAL A 120 -4.98 -15.58 -13.91
N LYS A 121 -5.56 -14.47 -13.46
CA LYS A 121 -6.13 -13.44 -14.35
C LYS A 121 -5.11 -12.90 -15.35
N GLU A 122 -3.92 -12.51 -14.88
CA GLU A 122 -2.90 -11.92 -15.74
C GLU A 122 -2.29 -12.94 -16.68
N TRP A 123 -2.04 -14.17 -16.21
CA TRP A 123 -1.61 -15.26 -17.08
C TRP A 123 -2.65 -15.60 -18.12
N LEU A 124 -3.93 -15.73 -17.77
CA LEU A 124 -4.98 -15.97 -18.76
C LEU A 124 -5.07 -14.83 -19.77
N ASN A 125 -4.96 -13.58 -19.33
CA ASN A 125 -4.91 -12.46 -20.27
C ASN A 125 -3.73 -12.60 -21.24
N PHE A 126 -2.53 -12.87 -20.74
CA PHE A 126 -1.35 -13.07 -21.58
C PHE A 126 -1.55 -14.23 -22.57
N LEU A 127 -1.98 -15.38 -22.07
CA LEU A 127 -2.18 -16.60 -22.85
C LEU A 127 -3.27 -16.46 -23.91
N LEU A 128 -4.29 -15.61 -23.71
CA LEU A 128 -5.46 -15.47 -24.61
C LEU A 128 -5.44 -14.19 -25.46
N SER A 129 -4.63 -13.19 -25.11
CA SER A 129 -4.53 -11.92 -25.85
C SER A 129 -4.20 -12.02 -27.35
N PRO A 130 -3.53 -13.07 -27.86
CA PRO A 130 -3.31 -13.19 -29.31
C PRO A 130 -4.60 -13.38 -30.12
N GLU A 131 -5.67 -13.92 -29.53
CA GLU A 131 -6.96 -14.16 -30.22
C GLU A 131 -8.11 -13.26 -29.75
N TYR A 132 -8.04 -12.77 -28.52
CA TYR A 132 -9.16 -12.08 -27.89
C TYR A 132 -8.83 -10.63 -27.55
N ASN A 133 -9.82 -9.76 -27.74
CA ASN A 133 -9.86 -8.43 -27.13
C ASN A 133 -10.45 -8.54 -25.73
N ILE A 134 -9.57 -8.62 -24.73
CA ILE A 134 -9.95 -8.97 -23.36
C ILE A 134 -10.15 -7.72 -22.52
N ILE A 135 -11.34 -7.55 -21.95
CA ILE A 135 -11.54 -6.67 -20.78
C ILE A 135 -11.25 -7.45 -19.50
N ARG A 136 -10.59 -6.83 -18.53
CA ARG A 136 -10.31 -7.49 -17.25
C ARG A 136 -10.32 -6.54 -16.06
N SER A 137 -10.43 -7.10 -14.85
CA SER A 137 -10.28 -6.30 -13.63
C SER A 137 -8.92 -5.59 -13.61
N PRO A 138 -8.85 -4.25 -13.50
CA PRO A 138 -7.58 -3.57 -13.29
C PRO A 138 -7.03 -3.91 -11.90
N LYS A 139 -5.70 -4.10 -11.79
CA LYS A 139 -5.03 -4.36 -10.50
C LYS A 139 -5.64 -5.53 -9.73
N SER A 140 -6.12 -5.32 -8.49
CA SER A 140 -6.84 -6.29 -7.64
C SER A 140 -8.27 -5.80 -7.36
N TYR A 141 -8.94 -5.23 -8.37
CA TYR A 141 -10.30 -4.70 -8.24
C TYR A 141 -11.31 -5.85 -8.17
N ASN A 142 -11.41 -6.46 -7.00
CA ASN A 142 -12.20 -7.66 -6.74
C ASN A 142 -13.28 -7.48 -5.65
N SER A 143 -13.41 -6.27 -5.08
CA SER A 143 -14.37 -5.95 -4.03
C SER A 143 -15.77 -5.59 -4.55
N GLN A 144 -16.69 -5.34 -3.63
CA GLN A 144 -18.06 -4.86 -3.88
C GLN A 144 -18.15 -3.59 -4.74
N VAL A 145 -17.08 -2.81 -4.80
CA VAL A 145 -16.96 -1.58 -5.60
C VAL A 145 -16.01 -1.78 -6.79
N GLY A 146 -14.92 -2.52 -6.59
CA GLY A 146 -13.91 -2.77 -7.63
C GLY A 146 -14.45 -3.55 -8.83
N VAL A 147 -15.25 -4.60 -8.58
CA VAL A 147 -15.86 -5.41 -9.65
C VAL A 147 -16.80 -4.58 -10.54
N PRO A 148 -17.77 -3.80 -10.01
CA PRO A 148 -18.59 -2.91 -10.82
C PRO A 148 -17.78 -2.02 -11.77
N LEU A 149 -16.73 -1.36 -11.24
CA LEU A 149 -15.88 -0.47 -12.02
C LEU A 149 -15.10 -1.21 -13.12
N SER A 150 -14.66 -2.43 -12.80
CA SER A 150 -13.98 -3.31 -13.76
C SER A 150 -14.86 -3.63 -14.96
N VAL A 151 -16.13 -3.97 -14.70
CA VAL A 151 -17.09 -4.36 -15.74
C VAL A 151 -17.54 -3.15 -16.57
N ILE A 152 -17.76 -1.99 -15.94
CA ILE A 152 -18.15 -0.75 -16.63
C ILE A 152 -17.05 -0.25 -17.59
N ALA A 153 -15.78 -0.59 -17.35
CA ALA A 153 -14.68 -0.25 -18.26
C ALA A 153 -14.75 -0.99 -19.62
N GLY A 154 -15.60 -2.02 -19.74
CA GLY A 154 -15.86 -2.72 -20.98
C GLY A 154 -16.55 -1.86 -22.05
N ASN A 155 -16.42 -2.29 -23.30
CA ASN A 155 -17.03 -1.63 -24.45
C ASN A 155 -17.27 -2.63 -25.58
N GLU A 156 -17.96 -2.18 -26.62
CA GLU A 156 -18.42 -2.93 -27.79
C GLU A 156 -17.32 -3.62 -28.62
N HIS A 157 -16.06 -3.24 -28.41
CA HIS A 157 -14.94 -3.86 -29.12
C HIS A 157 -14.38 -5.09 -28.43
N HIS A 158 -14.64 -5.27 -27.13
CA HIS A 158 -14.19 -6.44 -26.39
C HIS A 158 -15.02 -7.66 -26.80
N ASN A 159 -14.36 -8.81 -26.89
CA ASN A 159 -15.00 -10.08 -27.25
C ASN A 159 -14.75 -11.17 -26.21
N PHE A 160 -14.13 -10.83 -25.08
CA PHE A 160 -13.87 -11.73 -23.96
C PHE A 160 -13.65 -10.93 -22.67
N GLY A 161 -14.05 -11.48 -21.52
CA GLY A 161 -13.85 -10.83 -20.21
C GLY A 161 -13.17 -11.73 -19.18
N ILE A 162 -12.34 -11.16 -18.31
CA ILE A 162 -11.69 -11.88 -17.19
C ILE A 162 -11.80 -11.04 -15.91
N PHE A 163 -12.72 -11.40 -15.02
CA PHE A 163 -12.98 -10.63 -13.79
C PHE A 163 -12.74 -11.48 -12.55
N GLU A 164 -12.02 -10.91 -11.58
CA GLU A 164 -11.83 -11.52 -10.27
C GLU A 164 -12.79 -10.95 -9.23
N ALA A 165 -13.26 -11.80 -8.33
CA ALA A 165 -14.16 -11.44 -7.24
C ALA A 165 -13.63 -12.00 -5.91
N GLY A 166 -13.61 -11.13 -4.90
CA GLY A 166 -13.25 -11.41 -3.52
C GLY A 166 -14.42 -11.08 -2.60
N ILE A 167 -14.52 -11.83 -1.51
CA ILE A 167 -15.52 -11.62 -0.46
C ILE A 167 -14.83 -11.72 0.90
N SER A 168 -15.29 -10.88 1.82
CA SER A 168 -14.87 -10.87 3.23
C SER A 168 -15.98 -11.35 4.15
N THR A 169 -17.25 -11.27 3.75
CA THR A 169 -18.39 -11.78 4.54
C THR A 169 -19.39 -12.52 3.67
N THR A 170 -20.38 -13.16 4.30
CA THR A 170 -21.52 -13.78 3.62
C THR A 170 -22.37 -12.72 2.87
N SER A 171 -23.15 -13.16 1.88
CA SER A 171 -24.07 -12.31 1.08
C SER A 171 -23.42 -11.28 0.15
N GLU A 172 -22.09 -11.35 0.00
CA GLU A 172 -21.35 -10.47 -0.91
C GLU A 172 -21.23 -11.06 -2.33
N MET A 173 -21.08 -12.38 -2.44
CA MET A 173 -20.78 -13.02 -3.74
C MET A 173 -21.96 -12.97 -4.70
N GLU A 174 -23.20 -13.14 -4.20
CA GLU A 174 -24.42 -13.09 -5.02
C GLU A 174 -24.57 -11.74 -5.75
N LYS A 175 -24.12 -10.66 -5.12
CA LYS A 175 -24.12 -9.33 -5.73
C LYS A 175 -23.12 -9.26 -6.87
N LEU A 176 -21.93 -9.84 -6.67
CA LEU A 176 -20.87 -9.86 -7.69
C LEU A 176 -21.20 -10.79 -8.86
N GLU A 177 -21.84 -11.93 -8.59
CA GLU A 177 -22.30 -12.86 -9.63
C GLU A 177 -23.25 -12.19 -10.60
N ARG A 178 -24.22 -11.42 -10.11
CA ARG A 178 -25.19 -10.69 -10.95
C ARG A 178 -24.53 -9.66 -11.87
N ILE A 179 -23.37 -9.14 -11.47
CA ILE A 179 -22.60 -8.15 -12.22
C ILE A 179 -21.68 -8.83 -13.24
N ILE A 180 -20.96 -9.88 -12.83
CA ILE A 180 -19.98 -10.56 -13.68
C ILE A 180 -20.69 -11.46 -14.71
N LYS A 181 -21.70 -12.22 -14.27
CA LYS A 181 -22.38 -13.28 -15.04
C LYS A 181 -21.38 -14.15 -15.79
N PRO A 182 -20.50 -14.88 -15.07
CA PRO A 182 -19.44 -15.65 -15.70
C PRO A 182 -20.02 -16.80 -16.53
N THR A 183 -19.46 -17.03 -17.70
CA THR A 183 -19.73 -18.24 -18.49
C THR A 183 -18.79 -19.37 -18.08
N ILE A 184 -17.56 -19.02 -17.67
CA ILE A 184 -16.53 -19.94 -17.18
C ILE A 184 -16.18 -19.52 -15.76
N GLY A 185 -16.40 -20.40 -14.78
CA GLY A 185 -15.97 -20.19 -13.40
C GLY A 185 -14.61 -20.82 -13.14
N ILE A 186 -13.73 -20.12 -12.42
CA ILE A 186 -12.44 -20.65 -11.95
C ILE A 186 -12.31 -20.42 -10.45
N LEU A 187 -12.29 -21.52 -9.70
CA LEU A 187 -11.89 -21.54 -8.31
C LEU A 187 -10.40 -21.85 -8.24
N THR A 188 -9.60 -20.91 -7.78
CA THR A 188 -8.17 -21.12 -7.52
C THR A 188 -7.98 -21.89 -6.20
N ASN A 189 -7.00 -21.51 -5.36
CA ASN A 189 -6.76 -22.18 -4.09
C ASN A 189 -7.69 -21.63 -2.97
N ILE A 190 -8.19 -22.53 -2.11
CA ILE A 190 -8.90 -22.22 -0.87
C ILE A 190 -7.93 -22.35 0.32
N GLY A 191 -7.41 -21.23 0.79
CA GLY A 191 -6.59 -21.10 2.01
C GLY A 191 -7.29 -20.25 3.09
N THR A 192 -6.57 -19.87 4.14
CA THR A 192 -7.07 -19.24 5.39
C THR A 192 -7.45 -17.75 5.30
N ALA A 193 -7.26 -17.09 4.16
CA ALA A 193 -7.53 -15.65 4.02
C ALA A 193 -9.01 -15.29 4.25
N HIS A 194 -9.30 -14.34 5.14
CA HIS A 194 -10.66 -13.90 5.54
C HIS A 194 -11.50 -14.94 6.28
N ASP A 195 -10.90 -15.90 6.98
CA ASP A 195 -11.64 -16.90 7.77
C ASP A 195 -12.56 -16.26 8.83
N GLU A 196 -12.20 -15.10 9.39
CA GLU A 196 -12.97 -14.36 10.40
C GLU A 196 -14.41 -14.00 9.97
N GLY A 197 -14.68 -13.94 8.66
CA GLY A 197 -15.99 -13.59 8.11
C GLY A 197 -16.93 -14.78 7.84
N PHE A 198 -16.49 -16.01 8.13
CA PHE A 198 -17.24 -17.24 7.88
C PHE A 198 -17.23 -18.13 9.13
N ALA A 199 -18.30 -18.90 9.34
CA ALA A 199 -18.39 -19.83 10.47
C ALA A 199 -17.36 -20.96 10.37
N ASP A 200 -17.13 -21.46 9.16
CA ASP A 200 -16.18 -22.53 8.87
C ASP A 200 -15.74 -22.53 7.39
N LEU A 201 -14.84 -23.45 7.05
CA LEU A 201 -14.34 -23.64 5.69
C LEU A 201 -15.46 -24.03 4.71
N GLU A 202 -16.47 -24.79 5.16
CA GLU A 202 -17.57 -25.24 4.31
C GLU A 202 -18.45 -24.06 3.88
N GLU A 203 -18.80 -23.16 4.80
CA GLU A 203 -19.51 -21.93 4.50
C GLU A 203 -18.70 -21.03 3.56
N LYS A 204 -17.39 -20.90 3.77
CA LYS A 204 -16.51 -20.12 2.91
C LYS A 204 -16.50 -20.65 1.47
N VAL A 205 -16.38 -21.97 1.29
CA VAL A 205 -16.42 -22.59 -0.04
C VAL A 205 -17.79 -22.37 -0.66
N LYS A 206 -18.87 -22.64 0.09
CA LYS A 206 -20.24 -22.42 -0.38
C LYS A 206 -20.44 -20.99 -0.89
N GLN A 207 -20.02 -19.98 -0.11
CA GLN A 207 -20.15 -18.57 -0.49
C GLN A 207 -19.33 -18.21 -1.73
N LYS A 208 -18.12 -18.76 -1.89
CA LYS A 208 -17.32 -18.56 -3.10
C LYS A 208 -17.94 -19.21 -4.33
N MET A 209 -18.53 -20.38 -4.17
CA MET A 209 -19.17 -21.12 -5.26
C MET A 209 -20.44 -20.45 -5.80
N LEU A 210 -21.06 -19.55 -5.03
CA LEU A 210 -22.17 -18.71 -5.51
C LEU A 210 -21.81 -17.90 -6.76
N LEU A 211 -20.52 -17.54 -6.94
CA LEU A 211 -20.07 -16.85 -8.16
C LEU A 211 -20.35 -17.65 -9.44
N PHE A 212 -20.42 -18.97 -9.32
CA PHE A 212 -20.47 -19.89 -10.45
C PHE A 212 -21.83 -20.57 -10.61
N GLU A 213 -22.86 -20.12 -9.88
CA GLU A 213 -24.19 -20.74 -9.87
C GLU A 213 -24.77 -20.92 -11.28
N HIS A 214 -24.52 -19.94 -12.15
CA HIS A 214 -25.01 -19.90 -13.53
C HIS A 214 -23.91 -20.08 -14.59
N SER A 215 -22.67 -20.43 -14.19
CA SER A 215 -21.60 -20.71 -15.15
C SER A 215 -21.90 -21.98 -15.96
N GLU A 216 -21.51 -22.02 -17.24
CA GLU A 216 -21.61 -23.26 -18.03
C GLU A 216 -20.65 -24.33 -17.49
N ILE A 217 -19.46 -23.91 -17.10
CA ILE A 217 -18.39 -24.78 -16.63
C ILE A 217 -17.70 -24.18 -15.41
N VAL A 218 -17.29 -25.04 -14.48
CA VAL A 218 -16.51 -24.65 -13.30
C VAL A 218 -15.20 -25.43 -13.27
N ILE A 219 -14.09 -24.69 -13.26
CA ILE A 219 -12.73 -25.19 -13.20
C ILE A 219 -12.21 -25.05 -11.77
N TYR A 220 -11.72 -26.15 -11.21
CA TYR A 220 -11.23 -26.21 -9.82
C TYR A 220 -10.33 -27.43 -9.60
N GLN A 221 -9.56 -27.41 -8.52
CA GLN A 221 -8.87 -28.61 -8.05
C GLN A 221 -9.88 -29.55 -7.38
N LYS A 222 -9.96 -30.80 -7.83
CA LYS A 222 -10.93 -31.80 -7.35
C LYS A 222 -10.83 -31.94 -5.83
N ASN A 223 -11.96 -31.73 -5.16
CA ASN A 223 -12.09 -31.70 -3.71
C ASN A 223 -13.54 -32.03 -3.38
N GLU A 224 -13.78 -33.02 -2.51
CA GLU A 224 -15.12 -33.45 -2.11
C GLU A 224 -15.99 -32.30 -1.59
N LEU A 225 -15.39 -31.34 -0.88
CA LEU A 225 -16.10 -30.15 -0.39
C LEU A 225 -16.57 -29.26 -1.53
N VAL A 226 -15.72 -29.02 -2.53
CA VAL A 226 -16.06 -28.18 -3.69
C VAL A 226 -17.07 -28.90 -4.59
N ASP A 227 -16.87 -30.20 -4.82
CA ASP A 227 -17.76 -31.05 -5.61
C ASP A 227 -19.22 -30.97 -5.11
N ARG A 228 -19.44 -30.90 -3.78
CA ARG A 228 -20.77 -30.75 -3.17
C ARG A 228 -21.49 -29.44 -3.53
N PHE A 229 -20.76 -28.39 -3.89
CA PHE A 229 -21.30 -27.05 -4.15
C PHE A 229 -21.24 -26.63 -5.63
N VAL A 230 -20.75 -27.49 -6.52
CA VAL A 230 -20.90 -27.27 -7.96
C VAL A 230 -22.38 -27.38 -8.32
N SER A 231 -22.93 -26.33 -8.95
CA SER A 231 -24.32 -26.31 -9.40
C SER A 231 -24.61 -27.47 -10.34
N ALA A 232 -25.76 -28.14 -10.17
CA ALA A 232 -26.19 -29.22 -11.08
C ALA A 232 -26.41 -28.75 -12.53
N LYS A 233 -26.51 -27.44 -12.76
CA LYS A 233 -26.62 -26.82 -14.09
C LYS A 233 -25.26 -26.57 -14.75
N SER A 234 -24.18 -26.65 -13.98
CA SER A 234 -22.81 -26.37 -14.44
C SER A 234 -22.04 -27.67 -14.64
N LYS A 235 -21.23 -27.73 -15.70
CA LYS A 235 -20.30 -28.85 -15.91
C LYS A 235 -19.10 -28.69 -14.98
N SER A 236 -18.75 -29.72 -14.22
CA SER A 236 -17.48 -29.75 -13.49
C SER A 236 -16.33 -30.06 -14.43
N PHE A 237 -15.24 -29.29 -14.34
CA PHE A 237 -14.01 -29.54 -15.07
C PHE A 237 -12.82 -29.45 -14.11
N SER A 238 -12.58 -30.57 -13.45
CA SER A 238 -11.67 -30.67 -12.31
C SER A 238 -10.30 -31.22 -12.69
N TRP A 239 -9.28 -30.82 -11.94
CA TRP A 239 -7.93 -31.38 -12.02
C TRP A 239 -7.45 -31.91 -10.66
N SER A 240 -6.53 -32.88 -10.62
CA SER A 240 -6.01 -33.41 -9.36
C SER A 240 -4.60 -34.01 -9.49
N PHE A 241 -3.82 -33.95 -8.41
CA PHE A 241 -2.55 -34.69 -8.27
C PHE A 241 -2.73 -36.13 -7.79
N SER A 242 -3.85 -36.45 -7.15
CA SER A 242 -4.04 -37.73 -6.45
C SER A 242 -5.25 -38.52 -6.97
N ASN A 243 -6.30 -37.83 -7.40
CA ASN A 243 -7.53 -38.47 -7.85
C ASN A 243 -7.54 -38.67 -9.38
N LYS A 244 -7.40 -39.93 -9.82
CA LYS A 244 -7.40 -40.33 -11.24
C LYS A 244 -8.75 -40.16 -11.95
N GLU A 245 -9.83 -39.95 -11.20
CA GLU A 245 -11.16 -39.66 -11.75
C GLU A 245 -11.36 -38.17 -12.05
N ALA A 246 -10.37 -37.31 -11.79
CA ALA A 246 -10.39 -35.92 -12.26
C ALA A 246 -10.37 -35.86 -13.79
N ASN A 247 -10.95 -34.81 -14.38
CA ASN A 247 -10.96 -34.66 -15.83
C ASN A 247 -9.54 -34.51 -16.40
N VAL A 248 -8.65 -33.87 -15.63
CA VAL A 248 -7.21 -33.81 -15.88
C VAL A 248 -6.46 -34.35 -14.66
N PHE A 249 -5.80 -35.49 -14.81
CA PHE A 249 -5.00 -36.09 -13.76
C PHE A 249 -3.52 -35.77 -13.95
N ILE A 250 -2.91 -35.09 -12.98
CA ILE A 250 -1.48 -34.77 -12.99
C ILE A 250 -0.70 -35.97 -12.46
N SER A 251 -0.13 -36.76 -13.37
CA SER A 251 0.50 -38.05 -13.05
C SER A 251 1.90 -37.90 -12.45
N LYS A 252 2.64 -36.85 -12.83
CA LYS A 252 4.00 -36.60 -12.36
C LYS A 252 4.36 -35.11 -12.46
N LYS A 253 5.05 -34.61 -11.44
CA LYS A 253 5.75 -33.31 -11.47
C LYS A 253 7.26 -33.53 -11.31
N GLN A 254 8.06 -32.91 -12.18
CA GLN A 254 9.51 -33.00 -12.13
C GLN A 254 10.11 -31.59 -12.13
N LYS A 255 10.77 -31.22 -11.03
CA LYS A 255 11.49 -29.94 -10.91
C LYS A 255 12.80 -30.02 -11.69
N LEU A 256 13.08 -29.00 -12.49
CA LEU A 256 14.31 -28.74 -13.24
C LEU A 256 14.81 -27.34 -12.82
N ASP A 257 16.09 -27.01 -13.00
CA ASP A 257 16.76 -25.79 -12.47
C ASP A 257 15.90 -24.54 -12.19
N GLN A 258 15.15 -24.05 -13.18
CA GLN A 258 14.21 -22.92 -13.04
C GLN A 258 12.79 -23.22 -13.55
N ASN A 259 12.50 -24.50 -13.85
CA ASN A 259 11.24 -24.91 -14.51
C ASN A 259 10.63 -26.13 -13.83
N THR A 260 9.34 -26.37 -14.03
CA THR A 260 8.68 -27.63 -13.66
C THR A 260 8.09 -28.28 -14.92
N LEU A 261 8.41 -29.54 -15.13
CA LEU A 261 7.78 -30.38 -16.15
C LEU A 261 6.59 -31.12 -15.50
N ILE A 262 5.41 -30.93 -16.06
CA ILE A 262 4.16 -31.52 -15.59
C ILE A 262 3.67 -32.53 -16.62
N PHE A 263 3.48 -33.77 -16.20
CA PHE A 263 2.86 -34.82 -16.98
C PHE A 263 1.39 -34.95 -16.57
N TYR A 264 0.48 -34.93 -17.53
CA TYR A 264 -0.96 -35.01 -17.25
C TYR A 264 -1.70 -35.89 -18.25
N HIS A 265 -2.76 -36.53 -17.76
CA HIS A 265 -3.67 -37.35 -18.54
C HIS A 265 -4.94 -36.57 -18.84
N TYR A 266 -5.36 -36.50 -20.11
CA TYR A 266 -6.58 -35.83 -20.54
C TYR A 266 -7.20 -36.55 -21.74
N LYS A 267 -8.51 -36.86 -21.67
CA LYS A 267 -9.27 -37.56 -22.73
C LYS A 267 -8.60 -38.85 -23.25
N GLY A 268 -8.02 -39.65 -22.36
CA GLY A 268 -7.41 -40.93 -22.73
C GLY A 268 -5.98 -40.84 -23.26
N ASN A 269 -5.38 -39.65 -23.32
CA ASN A 269 -4.01 -39.44 -23.79
C ASN A 269 -3.14 -38.81 -22.69
N ASP A 270 -1.85 -39.10 -22.74
CA ASP A 270 -0.84 -38.50 -21.86
C ASP A 270 -0.11 -37.36 -22.57
N PHE A 271 0.07 -36.27 -21.84
CA PHE A 271 0.69 -35.05 -22.31
C PHE A 271 1.75 -34.57 -21.31
N GLU A 272 2.62 -33.68 -21.78
CA GLU A 272 3.56 -32.97 -20.95
C GLU A 272 3.54 -31.47 -21.25
N ILE A 273 3.69 -30.64 -20.22
CA ILE A 273 3.92 -29.20 -20.37
C ILE A 273 5.06 -28.78 -19.45
N LYS A 274 5.83 -27.81 -19.91
CA LYS A 274 6.87 -27.15 -19.12
C LYS A 274 6.36 -25.79 -18.67
N ILE A 275 6.57 -25.47 -17.40
CA ILE A 275 6.24 -24.16 -16.83
C ILE A 275 7.48 -23.53 -16.18
N PRO A 276 7.66 -22.21 -16.26
CA PRO A 276 8.87 -21.53 -15.78
C PRO A 276 8.83 -21.16 -14.29
N PHE A 277 8.32 -22.09 -13.46
CA PHE A 277 8.23 -21.91 -12.01
C PHE A 277 8.48 -23.22 -11.27
N GLN A 278 8.86 -23.12 -9.99
CA GLN A 278 9.14 -24.27 -9.12
C GLN A 278 8.32 -24.33 -7.84
N ASP A 279 7.75 -23.21 -7.40
CA ASP A 279 6.92 -23.16 -6.22
C ASP A 279 5.55 -23.78 -6.50
N ASP A 280 5.00 -24.49 -5.52
CA ASP A 280 3.77 -25.25 -5.72
C ASP A 280 2.57 -24.33 -6.03
N ALA A 281 2.52 -23.11 -5.47
CA ALA A 281 1.42 -22.18 -5.73
C ALA A 281 1.37 -21.71 -7.20
N SER A 282 2.51 -21.36 -7.79
CA SER A 282 2.62 -21.03 -9.21
C SER A 282 2.29 -22.22 -10.10
N VAL A 283 2.70 -23.43 -9.71
CA VAL A 283 2.35 -24.67 -10.42
C VAL A 283 0.83 -24.86 -10.46
N GLU A 284 0.14 -24.72 -9.32
CA GLU A 284 -1.32 -24.85 -9.23
C GLU A 284 -2.06 -23.77 -10.05
N ASN A 285 -1.59 -22.52 -9.98
CA ASN A 285 -2.12 -21.42 -10.79
C ASN A 285 -1.93 -21.67 -12.30
N ALA A 286 -0.79 -22.24 -12.70
CA ALA A 286 -0.51 -22.57 -14.08
C ALA A 286 -1.39 -23.73 -14.57
N ILE A 287 -1.65 -24.74 -13.73
CA ILE A 287 -2.60 -25.80 -14.05
C ILE A 287 -4.01 -25.21 -14.24
N SER A 288 -4.43 -24.25 -13.42
CA SER A 288 -5.71 -23.55 -13.62
C SER A 288 -5.79 -22.86 -14.99
N CYS A 289 -4.68 -22.28 -15.47
CA CYS A 289 -4.59 -21.71 -16.81
C CYS A 289 -4.62 -22.78 -17.92
N LEU A 290 -3.89 -23.89 -17.75
CA LEU A 290 -3.92 -25.05 -18.65
C LEU A 290 -5.36 -25.55 -18.84
N MET A 291 -6.12 -25.66 -17.75
CA MET A 291 -7.51 -26.11 -17.79
C MET A 291 -8.38 -25.21 -18.69
N VAL A 292 -8.19 -23.89 -18.64
CA VAL A 292 -8.92 -22.97 -19.53
C VAL A 292 -8.53 -23.20 -20.98
N LEU A 293 -7.24 -23.33 -21.29
CA LEU A 293 -6.79 -23.58 -22.66
C LEU A 293 -7.33 -24.92 -23.22
N LEU A 294 -7.36 -25.97 -22.40
CA LEU A 294 -7.96 -27.26 -22.76
C LEU A 294 -9.48 -27.15 -22.98
N HIS A 295 -10.18 -26.38 -22.14
CA HIS A 295 -11.61 -26.12 -22.29
C HIS A 295 -11.93 -25.37 -23.59
N LEU A 296 -11.14 -24.34 -23.90
CA LEU A 296 -11.23 -23.57 -25.15
C LEU A 296 -10.70 -24.33 -26.38
N LYS A 297 -10.24 -25.58 -26.19
CA LYS A 297 -9.78 -26.50 -27.24
C LYS A 297 -8.57 -26.00 -28.04
N TYR A 298 -7.63 -25.33 -27.38
CA TYR A 298 -6.35 -25.00 -28.00
C TYR A 298 -5.56 -26.26 -28.34
N ASP A 299 -4.83 -26.23 -29.46
CA ASP A 299 -3.93 -27.31 -29.86
C ASP A 299 -2.76 -27.48 -28.87
N GLU A 300 -2.32 -28.73 -28.69
CA GLU A 300 -1.26 -29.09 -27.75
C GLU A 300 0.02 -28.27 -27.94
N THR A 301 0.43 -28.06 -29.20
CA THR A 301 1.63 -27.27 -29.52
C THR A 301 1.49 -25.81 -29.08
N ILE A 302 0.30 -25.23 -29.23
CA ILE A 302 0.03 -23.85 -28.78
C ILE A 302 0.07 -23.78 -27.26
N ILE A 303 -0.55 -24.75 -26.58
CA ILE A 303 -0.55 -24.85 -25.12
C ILE A 303 0.89 -24.93 -24.60
N LYS A 304 1.70 -25.86 -25.13
CA LYS A 304 3.10 -26.03 -24.74
C LYS A 304 3.90 -24.74 -24.86
N ASN A 305 3.85 -24.11 -26.03
CA ASN A 305 4.61 -22.88 -26.30
C ASN A 305 4.19 -21.72 -25.39
N ARG A 306 2.88 -21.55 -25.16
CA ARG A 306 2.38 -20.44 -24.36
C ARG A 306 2.60 -20.65 -22.86
N MET A 307 2.41 -21.87 -22.35
CA MET A 307 2.63 -22.20 -20.95
C MET A 307 4.10 -22.08 -20.55
N GLU A 308 5.03 -22.42 -21.44
CA GLU A 308 6.48 -22.23 -21.19
C GLU A 308 6.87 -20.75 -21.13
N SER A 309 6.08 -19.87 -21.76
CA SER A 309 6.31 -18.41 -21.79
C SER A 309 5.66 -17.63 -20.65
N LEU A 310 5.04 -18.31 -19.68
CA LEU A 310 4.52 -17.65 -18.48
C LEU A 310 5.64 -16.89 -17.74
N TYR A 311 5.27 -15.87 -16.98
CA TYR A 311 6.24 -14.98 -16.33
C TYR A 311 5.83 -14.65 -14.90
N PRO A 312 6.78 -14.33 -14.00
CA PRO A 312 6.45 -13.85 -12.66
C PRO A 312 5.59 -12.58 -12.75
N VAL A 313 4.41 -12.59 -12.14
CA VAL A 313 3.54 -11.41 -12.08
C VAL A 313 4.03 -10.54 -10.91
N GLU A 314 4.94 -9.61 -11.18
CA GLU A 314 5.39 -8.62 -10.20
C GLU A 314 4.31 -7.55 -9.92
N MET A 315 4.42 -6.91 -8.75
CA MET A 315 3.53 -5.84 -8.28
C MET A 315 3.64 -4.60 -9.17
N ARG A 316 2.49 -4.07 -9.60
CA ARG A 316 2.37 -2.99 -10.61
C ARG A 316 2.65 -1.59 -10.04
N LEU A 317 3.18 -0.69 -10.88
CA LEU A 317 3.49 0.71 -10.53
C LEU A 317 4.52 0.83 -9.42
N LYS A 318 5.55 -0.02 -9.47
CA LYS A 318 6.66 0.01 -8.52
C LYS A 318 7.43 1.30 -8.74
N VAL A 319 7.48 2.15 -7.72
CA VAL A 319 8.34 3.33 -7.72
C VAL A 319 9.74 2.86 -7.33
N LYS A 320 10.68 3.04 -8.26
CA LYS A 320 12.11 2.75 -8.14
C LYS A 320 12.87 4.06 -8.13
N ASN A 321 14.03 4.10 -7.47
CA ASN A 321 14.93 5.22 -7.62
C ASN A 321 15.62 5.10 -8.98
N GLY A 322 15.66 6.19 -9.72
CA GLY A 322 16.33 6.26 -11.02
C GLY A 322 17.67 6.98 -10.94
N ILE A 323 18.51 6.78 -11.95
CA ILE A 323 19.75 7.51 -12.14
C ILE A 323 19.53 9.03 -12.09
N ASN A 324 20.56 9.80 -11.73
CA ASN A 324 20.56 11.26 -11.81
C ASN A 324 19.40 11.95 -11.08
N ASN A 325 19.08 11.45 -9.88
CA ASN A 325 17.97 11.93 -9.05
C ASN A 325 16.62 11.87 -9.79
N CYS A 326 16.38 10.82 -10.56
CA CYS A 326 15.09 10.53 -11.16
C CYS A 326 14.28 9.58 -10.27
N SER A 327 12.97 9.52 -10.48
CA SER A 327 12.12 8.47 -9.92
C SER A 327 11.50 7.69 -11.07
N VAL A 328 11.60 6.36 -11.05
CA VAL A 328 11.11 5.50 -12.13
C VAL A 328 9.87 4.77 -11.65
N ILE A 329 8.74 4.96 -12.32
CA ILE A 329 7.52 4.20 -12.08
C ILE A 329 7.47 3.07 -13.11
N ASP A 330 7.65 1.84 -12.64
CA ASP A 330 7.67 0.65 -13.47
C ASP A 330 6.25 0.09 -13.67
N ASP A 331 5.74 0.22 -14.90
CA ASP A 331 4.53 -0.42 -15.42
C ASP A 331 4.81 -1.06 -16.80
N SER A 332 5.99 -1.68 -16.93
CA SER A 332 6.59 -2.14 -18.19
C SER A 332 5.96 -3.40 -18.83
N TYR A 333 4.95 -3.98 -18.21
CA TYR A 333 4.41 -5.30 -18.59
C TYR A 333 3.11 -5.28 -19.40
N ASN A 334 2.34 -4.17 -19.34
CA ASN A 334 1.09 -4.04 -20.08
C ASN A 334 0.94 -2.63 -20.68
N SER A 335 0.51 -2.57 -21.94
CA SER A 335 0.25 -1.33 -22.66
C SER A 335 -1.12 -1.35 -23.34
N ASP A 336 -2.14 -1.03 -22.55
CA ASP A 336 -3.49 -0.70 -23.01
C ASP A 336 -3.88 0.71 -22.54
N PHE A 337 -4.90 1.30 -23.17
CA PHE A 337 -5.31 2.68 -22.88
C PHE A 337 -5.86 2.88 -21.48
N GLN A 338 -6.62 1.92 -20.93
CA GLN A 338 -7.19 2.05 -19.59
C GLN A 338 -6.11 1.92 -18.51
N SER A 339 -5.18 0.98 -18.67
CA SER A 339 -4.04 0.88 -17.78
C SER A 339 -3.12 2.09 -17.88
N LEU A 340 -3.01 2.74 -19.05
CA LEU A 340 -2.25 3.99 -19.21
C LEU A 340 -2.89 5.12 -18.42
N LYS A 341 -4.22 5.25 -18.51
CA LYS A 341 -4.98 6.23 -17.72
C LYS A 341 -4.71 6.08 -16.22
N ILE A 342 -4.75 4.84 -15.72
CA ILE A 342 -4.47 4.53 -14.31
C ILE A 342 -3.02 4.86 -13.92
N ALA A 343 -2.06 4.53 -14.80
CA ALA A 343 -0.65 4.79 -14.56
C ALA A 343 -0.34 6.30 -14.53
N LEU A 344 -0.99 7.08 -15.39
CA LEU A 344 -0.88 8.54 -15.42
C LEU A 344 -1.52 9.19 -14.18
N ASP A 345 -2.70 8.72 -13.75
CA ASP A 345 -3.32 9.17 -12.50
C ASP A 345 -2.40 8.87 -11.29
N PHE A 346 -1.72 7.71 -11.30
CA PHE A 346 -0.73 7.37 -10.27
C PHE A 346 0.52 8.26 -10.32
N LEU A 347 1.04 8.55 -11.53
CA LEU A 347 2.16 9.49 -11.73
C LEU A 347 1.82 10.89 -11.19
N GLU A 348 0.56 11.34 -11.27
CA GLU A 348 0.13 12.63 -10.70
C GLU A 348 0.31 12.69 -9.17
N ILE A 349 0.07 11.57 -8.49
CA ILE A 349 0.24 11.44 -7.04
C ILE A 349 1.72 11.61 -6.66
N GLN A 350 2.64 11.20 -7.54
CA GLN A 350 4.08 11.30 -7.35
C GLN A 350 4.56 12.73 -7.63
N LYS A 351 4.56 13.59 -6.60
CA LYS A 351 5.00 15.00 -6.69
C LYS A 351 6.51 15.21 -6.40
N GLN A 352 7.32 14.18 -6.65
CA GLN A 352 8.74 14.20 -6.32
C GLN A 352 9.52 15.17 -7.22
N HIS A 353 9.15 15.25 -8.50
CA HIS A 353 9.74 16.17 -9.47
C HIS A 353 8.67 16.93 -10.27
N GLN A 354 9.00 18.15 -10.71
CA GLN A 354 8.11 18.93 -11.58
C GLN A 354 8.12 18.42 -13.03
N LYS A 355 9.26 17.90 -13.49
CA LYS A 355 9.43 17.33 -14.83
C LYS A 355 8.93 15.88 -14.84
N LYS A 356 8.03 15.58 -15.78
CA LYS A 356 7.39 14.27 -15.94
C LYS A 356 7.67 13.72 -17.33
N THR A 357 8.29 12.56 -17.40
CA THR A 357 8.60 11.86 -18.66
C THR A 357 7.76 10.59 -18.77
N LEU A 358 7.17 10.35 -19.93
CA LEU A 358 6.47 9.09 -20.23
C LEU A 358 7.27 8.32 -21.28
N ILE A 359 7.76 7.13 -20.92
CA ILE A 359 8.31 6.16 -21.88
C ILE A 359 7.19 5.17 -22.21
N LEU A 360 6.73 5.15 -23.47
CA LEU A 360 5.53 4.44 -23.90
C LEU A 360 5.82 3.56 -25.11
N SER A 361 5.48 2.26 -25.02
CA SER A 361 5.54 1.38 -26.19
C SER A 361 4.35 1.58 -27.13
N ASP A 362 4.29 0.80 -28.22
CA ASP A 362 3.03 0.61 -28.93
C ASP A 362 1.91 0.16 -27.94
N ILE A 363 0.70 0.68 -28.14
CA ILE A 363 -0.48 0.34 -27.35
C ILE A 363 -1.31 -0.64 -28.17
N PHE A 364 -1.48 -1.85 -27.64
CA PHE A 364 -2.31 -2.87 -28.27
C PHE A 364 -3.71 -2.79 -27.68
N GLN A 365 -4.49 -1.79 -28.15
CA GLN A 365 -5.90 -1.69 -27.81
C GLN A 365 -6.75 -2.08 -29.00
N SER A 366 -7.41 -3.21 -28.89
CA SER A 366 -8.40 -3.64 -29.86
C SER A 366 -9.67 -2.80 -29.74
N GLY A 367 -10.15 -2.31 -30.88
CA GLY A 367 -11.40 -1.56 -30.99
C GLY A 367 -11.32 -0.16 -31.53
N LEU A 368 -10.20 0.53 -31.32
CA LEU A 368 -9.97 1.86 -31.89
C LEU A 368 -9.06 1.72 -33.10
N SER A 369 -9.28 2.55 -34.13
CA SER A 369 -8.23 2.75 -35.13
C SER A 369 -7.01 3.39 -34.47
N ASN A 370 -5.80 3.14 -35.00
CA ASN A 370 -4.58 3.75 -34.45
C ASN A 370 -4.67 5.29 -34.44
N GLU A 371 -5.32 5.89 -35.43
CA GLU A 371 -5.55 7.34 -35.51
C GLU A 371 -6.40 7.85 -34.32
N GLU A 372 -7.51 7.17 -34.00
CA GLU A 372 -8.36 7.51 -32.85
C GLU A 372 -7.65 7.25 -31.53
N LEU A 373 -6.98 6.10 -31.41
CA LEU A 373 -6.24 5.69 -30.22
C LEU A 373 -5.18 6.73 -29.86
N TYR A 374 -4.27 7.05 -30.77
CA TYR A 374 -3.17 7.98 -30.49
C TYR A 374 -3.62 9.43 -30.37
N THR A 375 -4.78 9.80 -30.94
CA THR A 375 -5.44 11.09 -30.64
C THR A 375 -5.88 11.16 -29.18
N LYS A 376 -6.53 10.10 -28.66
CA LYS A 376 -6.91 10.02 -27.24
C LYS A 376 -5.69 9.96 -26.31
N VAL A 377 -4.64 9.24 -26.69
CA VAL A 377 -3.39 9.15 -25.91
C VAL A 377 -2.71 10.51 -25.82
N SER A 378 -2.63 11.26 -26.92
CA SER A 378 -2.10 12.63 -26.92
C SER A 378 -2.88 13.54 -25.97
N GLN A 379 -4.22 13.47 -26.00
CA GLN A 379 -5.08 14.21 -25.06
C GLN A 379 -4.80 13.84 -23.60
N LEU A 380 -4.63 12.55 -23.29
CA LEU A 380 -4.28 12.10 -21.94
C LEU A 380 -2.92 12.64 -21.46
N ILE A 381 -1.92 12.67 -22.35
CA ILE A 381 -0.57 13.18 -22.04
C ILE A 381 -0.64 14.67 -21.71
N VAL A 382 -1.40 15.44 -22.49
CA VAL A 382 -1.63 16.87 -22.23
C VAL A 382 -2.40 17.10 -20.93
N SER A 383 -3.48 16.36 -20.69
CA SER A 383 -4.30 16.52 -19.47
C SER A 383 -3.51 16.21 -18.19
N ASN A 384 -2.56 15.27 -18.27
CA ASN A 384 -1.71 14.86 -17.14
C ASN A 384 -0.41 15.68 -17.00
N LYS A 385 -0.25 16.74 -17.80
CA LYS A 385 0.91 17.66 -17.76
C LYS A 385 2.25 16.93 -17.92
N ILE A 386 2.29 15.95 -18.83
CA ILE A 386 3.53 15.26 -19.19
C ILE A 386 4.42 16.22 -19.98
N THR A 387 5.67 16.37 -19.55
CA THR A 387 6.62 17.34 -20.11
C THR A 387 7.44 16.79 -21.28
N ARG A 388 7.62 15.46 -21.34
CA ARG A 388 8.40 14.76 -22.35
C ARG A 388 7.80 13.38 -22.63
N VAL A 389 7.76 12.98 -23.90
CA VAL A 389 7.32 11.64 -24.32
C VAL A 389 8.47 10.94 -25.01
N ILE A 390 8.72 9.69 -24.68
CA ILE A 390 9.62 8.81 -25.41
C ILE A 390 8.80 7.63 -25.93
N GLY A 391 8.52 7.60 -27.23
CA GLY A 391 7.76 6.52 -27.86
C GLY A 391 8.69 5.43 -28.41
N ILE A 392 8.38 4.16 -28.17
CA ILE A 392 9.17 3.04 -28.69
C ILE A 392 8.26 2.03 -29.37
N GLY A 393 8.42 1.89 -30.70
CA GLY A 393 7.63 1.00 -31.54
C GLY A 393 7.27 1.62 -32.88
N GLN A 394 7.07 0.76 -33.88
CA GLN A 394 6.78 1.19 -35.25
C GLN A 394 5.46 1.98 -35.32
N THR A 395 4.45 1.56 -34.57
CA THR A 395 3.12 2.18 -34.62
C THR A 395 3.16 3.56 -34.01
N ILE A 396 3.60 3.70 -32.75
CA ILE A 396 3.66 4.98 -32.04
C ILE A 396 4.57 5.99 -32.76
N SER A 397 5.67 5.52 -33.35
CA SER A 397 6.59 6.36 -34.13
C SER A 397 5.93 6.95 -35.38
N SER A 398 5.02 6.22 -36.05
CA SER A 398 4.25 6.77 -37.17
C SER A 398 3.30 7.91 -36.78
N PHE A 399 2.93 8.01 -35.50
CA PHE A 399 2.08 9.07 -34.94
C PHE A 399 2.86 10.13 -34.16
N GLN A 400 4.19 10.23 -34.33
CA GLN A 400 5.05 11.18 -33.62
C GLN A 400 4.55 12.64 -33.67
N ASN A 401 3.93 13.04 -34.80
CA ASN A 401 3.39 14.40 -35.00
C ASN A 401 2.23 14.77 -34.05
N LYS A 402 1.64 13.79 -33.35
CA LYS A 402 0.57 14.02 -32.35
C LYS A 402 1.11 14.37 -30.96
N PHE A 403 2.41 14.23 -30.72
CA PHE A 403 3.01 14.44 -29.39
C PHE A 403 3.92 15.66 -29.37
N ALA A 404 3.66 16.58 -28.44
CA ALA A 404 4.57 17.68 -28.17
C ALA A 404 5.78 17.17 -27.36
N ASN A 405 6.99 17.60 -27.72
CA ASN A 405 8.25 17.21 -27.07
C ASN A 405 8.47 15.68 -27.00
N GLY A 406 8.23 15.00 -28.12
CA GLY A 406 8.42 13.57 -28.28
C GLY A 406 9.77 13.18 -28.88
N THR A 407 10.38 12.10 -28.39
CA THR A 407 11.50 11.40 -29.03
C THR A 407 11.06 9.97 -29.33
N PHE A 408 11.33 9.45 -30.53
CA PHE A 408 10.78 8.17 -30.97
C PHE A 408 11.86 7.22 -31.46
N PHE A 409 11.68 5.93 -31.18
CA PHE A 409 12.56 4.83 -31.59
C PHE A 409 11.70 3.69 -32.14
N GLU A 410 12.15 2.99 -33.18
CA GLU A 410 11.38 1.88 -33.74
C GLU A 410 11.44 0.64 -32.86
N THR A 411 12.53 0.46 -32.10
CA THR A 411 12.76 -0.71 -31.25
C THR A 411 13.41 -0.34 -29.91
N THR A 412 13.23 -1.21 -28.90
CA THR A 412 13.90 -1.07 -27.60
C THR A 412 15.43 -1.11 -27.74
N ALA A 413 15.96 -1.90 -28.67
CA ALA A 413 17.39 -1.97 -28.93
C ALA A 413 17.96 -0.64 -29.45
N GLU A 414 17.23 0.04 -30.33
CA GLU A 414 17.58 1.37 -30.83
C GLU A 414 17.56 2.42 -29.70
N PHE A 415 16.53 2.38 -28.85
CA PHE A 415 16.48 3.23 -27.66
C PHE A 415 17.69 3.01 -26.75
N ILE A 416 18.04 1.76 -26.44
CA ILE A 416 19.18 1.42 -25.56
C ILE A 416 20.50 1.88 -26.19
N ALA A 417 20.69 1.71 -27.50
CA ALA A 417 21.88 2.17 -28.20
C ALA A 417 22.06 3.70 -28.14
N ASN A 418 20.96 4.45 -28.01
CA ASN A 418 20.95 5.90 -27.90
C ASN A 418 20.74 6.39 -26.46
N PHE A 419 20.72 5.50 -25.46
CA PHE A 419 20.36 5.84 -24.08
C PHE A 419 21.22 6.97 -23.49
N GLU A 420 22.55 6.89 -23.68
CA GLU A 420 23.52 7.89 -23.20
C GLU A 420 23.33 9.28 -23.83
N SER A 421 22.66 9.37 -24.98
CA SER A 421 22.35 10.65 -25.63
C SER A 421 21.09 11.32 -25.05
N LEU A 422 20.30 10.57 -24.27
CA LEU A 422 19.07 11.05 -23.66
C LEU A 422 19.36 11.61 -22.27
N ASP A 423 19.02 12.88 -22.07
CA ASP A 423 19.18 13.54 -20.78
C ASP A 423 18.06 13.16 -19.80
N PHE A 424 18.35 12.31 -18.83
CA PHE A 424 17.48 11.99 -17.69
C PHE A 424 18.07 12.61 -16.43
N ASN A 425 17.45 13.67 -15.90
CA ASN A 425 17.91 14.40 -14.72
C ASN A 425 16.73 15.05 -13.99
N ASN A 426 16.63 14.82 -12.67
CA ASN A 426 15.62 15.45 -11.79
C ASN A 426 14.16 15.33 -12.30
N GLU A 427 13.78 14.16 -12.80
CA GLU A 427 12.45 13.92 -13.37
C GLU A 427 11.79 12.63 -12.87
N THR A 428 10.46 12.61 -12.87
CA THR A 428 9.68 11.40 -12.62
C THR A 428 9.34 10.75 -13.96
N ILE A 429 9.81 9.53 -14.16
CA ILE A 429 9.74 8.77 -15.41
C ILE A 429 8.71 7.65 -15.22
N LEU A 430 7.60 7.69 -15.94
CA LEU A 430 6.67 6.56 -16.04
C LEU A 430 7.06 5.69 -17.23
N ILE A 431 7.37 4.43 -16.97
CA ILE A 431 7.68 3.44 -18.02
C ILE A 431 6.45 2.56 -18.19
N LYS A 432 5.86 2.62 -19.39
CA LYS A 432 4.70 1.81 -19.74
C LYS A 432 4.91 1.10 -21.06
N GLY A 433 4.93 -0.23 -21.01
CA GLY A 433 5.29 -1.06 -22.15
C GLY A 433 4.43 -2.30 -22.26
N ALA A 434 4.20 -2.76 -23.50
CA ALA A 434 3.72 -4.11 -23.74
C ALA A 434 4.91 -5.06 -23.61
N ARG A 435 4.66 -6.25 -23.04
CA ARG A 435 5.72 -7.23 -22.74
C ARG A 435 6.61 -7.58 -23.93
N THR A 436 6.09 -7.58 -25.15
CA THR A 436 6.86 -7.83 -26.38
C THR A 436 8.02 -6.86 -26.59
N PHE A 437 7.97 -5.66 -26.00
CA PHE A 437 9.01 -4.64 -26.07
C PHE A 437 10.11 -4.79 -25.01
N GLN A 438 9.91 -5.65 -24.01
CA GLN A 438 10.91 -5.92 -22.97
C GLN A 438 11.45 -4.66 -22.25
N PHE A 439 10.55 -3.75 -21.88
CA PHE A 439 10.90 -2.48 -21.23
C PHE A 439 11.57 -2.65 -19.86
N GLU A 440 11.63 -3.86 -19.30
CA GLU A 440 12.39 -4.17 -18.09
C GLU A 440 13.89 -3.88 -18.29
N GLN A 441 14.38 -3.96 -19.53
CA GLN A 441 15.75 -3.54 -19.87
C GLN A 441 15.93 -2.02 -19.70
N ILE A 442 14.93 -1.23 -20.10
CA ILE A 442 14.92 0.22 -19.93
C ILE A 442 14.82 0.56 -18.44
N VAL A 443 13.95 -0.13 -17.71
CA VAL A 443 13.85 0.00 -16.25
C VAL A 443 15.21 -0.29 -15.62
N THR A 444 15.90 -1.37 -16.00
CA THR A 444 17.22 -1.73 -15.48
C THR A 444 18.30 -0.68 -15.80
N ALA A 445 18.22 -0.03 -16.96
CA ALA A 445 19.14 1.04 -17.35
C ALA A 445 18.88 2.35 -16.60
N LEU A 446 17.62 2.66 -16.33
CA LEU A 446 17.21 3.85 -15.58
C LEU A 446 17.26 3.65 -14.07
N GLU A 447 17.11 2.42 -13.58
CA GLU A 447 17.13 2.08 -12.16
C GLU A 447 18.52 2.35 -11.60
N GLU A 448 18.55 3.13 -10.53
CA GLU A 448 19.76 3.39 -9.79
C GLU A 448 20.26 2.05 -9.25
N LYS A 449 21.39 1.55 -9.76
CA LYS A 449 22.06 0.35 -9.22
C LYS A 449 22.59 0.69 -7.83
N THR A 450 21.74 0.61 -6.82
CA THR A 450 22.15 0.80 -5.43
C THR A 450 22.89 -0.44 -4.98
N HIS A 451 24.22 -0.44 -5.13
CA HIS A 451 25.13 -1.33 -4.42
C HIS A 451 25.23 -0.96 -2.92
N GLU A 452 24.13 -0.53 -2.32
CA GLU A 452 24.13 0.24 -1.07
C GLU A 452 23.21 -0.35 -0.01
N THR A 453 23.58 -0.10 1.24
CA THR A 453 22.78 -0.42 2.43
C THR A 453 21.52 0.45 2.47
N VAL A 454 20.34 -0.16 2.53
CA VAL A 454 19.04 0.51 2.48
C VAL A 454 18.14 0.08 3.64
N LEU A 455 17.36 1.01 4.16
CA LEU A 455 16.22 0.73 5.05
C LEU A 455 14.95 0.81 4.21
N GLU A 456 14.35 -0.33 3.92
CA GLU A 456 13.05 -0.39 3.24
C GLU A 456 11.91 -0.18 4.24
N ILE A 457 10.92 0.62 3.87
CA ILE A 457 9.76 0.97 4.70
C ILE A 457 8.46 0.64 3.95
N ASN A 458 7.70 -0.30 4.50
CA ASN A 458 6.40 -0.71 3.98
C ASN A 458 5.30 0.26 4.44
N LEU A 459 4.79 1.08 3.52
CA LEU A 459 3.73 2.03 3.80
C LEU A 459 2.35 1.37 3.98
N ASN A 460 2.15 0.16 3.45
CA ASN A 460 0.94 -0.62 3.74
C ASN A 460 0.95 -1.10 5.18
N ALA A 461 2.09 -1.59 5.68
CA ALA A 461 2.25 -2.00 7.07
C ALA A 461 1.98 -0.84 8.05
N ILE A 462 2.47 0.37 7.75
CA ILE A 462 2.12 1.58 8.53
C ILE A 462 0.60 1.79 8.54
N SER A 463 -0.05 1.65 7.39
CA SER A 463 -1.50 1.86 7.24
C SER A 463 -2.32 0.80 7.96
N HIS A 464 -1.89 -0.47 7.87
CA HIS A 464 -2.46 -1.60 8.59
C HIS A 464 -2.35 -1.39 10.11
N ASN A 465 -1.14 -1.15 10.61
CA ASN A 465 -0.88 -0.92 12.04
C ASN A 465 -1.67 0.30 12.57
N LEU A 466 -1.74 1.39 11.80
CA LEU A 466 -2.57 2.54 12.14
C LEU A 466 -4.05 2.15 12.29
N ASN A 467 -4.59 1.39 11.34
CA ASN A 467 -5.99 0.95 11.36
C ASN A 467 -6.25 -0.05 12.50
N PHE A 468 -5.31 -0.93 12.80
CA PHE A 468 -5.36 -1.83 13.94
C PHE A 468 -5.49 -1.06 15.26
N PHE A 469 -4.65 -0.05 15.50
CA PHE A 469 -4.78 0.74 16.73
C PHE A 469 -6.02 1.63 16.72
N LYS A 470 -6.47 2.12 15.56
CA LYS A 470 -7.74 2.87 15.44
C LYS A 470 -8.95 2.00 15.80
N SER A 471 -8.96 0.71 15.45
CA SER A 471 -10.09 -0.19 15.74
C SER A 471 -10.30 -0.43 17.25
N LYS A 472 -9.26 -0.18 18.07
CA LYS A 472 -9.33 -0.25 19.53
C LYS A 472 -9.93 1.00 20.19
N LEU A 473 -10.13 2.08 19.43
CA LEU A 473 -10.59 3.36 19.97
C LEU A 473 -12.10 3.51 19.90
N LYS A 474 -12.64 4.31 20.83
CA LYS A 474 -14.02 4.79 20.72
C LYS A 474 -14.14 5.67 19.46
N PRO A 475 -15.28 5.67 18.74
CA PRO A 475 -15.44 6.46 17.51
C PRO A 475 -15.20 7.97 17.67
N THR A 476 -15.36 8.49 18.88
CA THR A 476 -15.14 9.91 19.22
C THR A 476 -13.71 10.24 19.59
N THR A 477 -12.87 9.25 19.88
CA THR A 477 -11.51 9.45 20.39
C THR A 477 -10.56 9.75 19.24
N LYS A 478 -9.83 10.85 19.37
CA LYS A 478 -8.84 11.32 18.40
C LYS A 478 -7.55 10.52 18.47
N MET A 479 -6.76 10.58 17.41
CA MET A 479 -5.43 9.99 17.38
C MET A 479 -4.36 11.01 17.02
N MET A 480 -3.36 11.11 17.90
CA MET A 480 -2.09 11.78 17.61
C MET A 480 -1.05 10.71 17.29
N VAL A 481 -0.32 10.88 16.20
CA VAL A 481 0.77 9.97 15.82
C VAL A 481 2.13 10.63 16.03
N MET A 482 3.02 9.89 16.68
CA MET A 482 4.36 10.38 17.00
C MET A 482 5.31 10.13 15.83
N VAL A 483 5.84 11.21 15.24
CA VAL A 483 6.82 11.18 14.13
C VAL A 483 8.18 11.76 14.55
N LYS A 484 8.43 11.83 15.87
CA LYS A 484 9.68 12.31 16.47
C LYS A 484 10.89 11.45 16.09
N ALA A 485 12.09 12.03 16.16
CA ALA A 485 13.34 11.36 15.80
C ALA A 485 13.28 10.79 14.37
N PHE A 486 12.79 11.61 13.42
CA PHE A 486 12.63 11.24 12.02
C PHE A 486 11.78 9.96 11.83
N GLY A 487 10.64 9.88 12.53
CA GLY A 487 9.77 8.70 12.52
C GLY A 487 10.43 7.46 13.13
N TYR A 488 11.12 7.63 14.25
CA TYR A 488 12.00 6.60 14.84
C TYR A 488 13.00 6.01 13.84
N GLY A 489 13.63 6.87 13.04
CA GLY A 489 14.62 6.47 12.03
C GLY A 489 14.04 6.02 10.67
N ASN A 490 12.72 5.94 10.52
CA ASN A 490 12.07 5.39 9.31
C ASN A 490 11.73 6.42 8.23
N GLY A 491 11.76 7.72 8.54
CA GLY A 491 11.33 8.77 7.61
C GLY A 491 10.31 9.72 8.21
N GLY A 492 10.62 11.01 8.26
CA GLY A 492 9.70 12.02 8.81
C GLY A 492 8.57 12.41 7.85
N PHE A 493 8.91 12.82 6.63
CA PHE A 493 7.96 13.47 5.72
C PHE A 493 7.00 12.49 5.06
N GLU A 494 7.50 11.39 4.50
CA GLU A 494 6.72 10.40 3.76
C GLU A 494 5.67 9.75 4.67
N ILE A 495 6.06 9.43 5.90
CA ILE A 495 5.16 8.92 6.93
C ILE A 495 4.14 9.98 7.33
N ALA A 496 4.56 11.22 7.62
CA ALA A 496 3.63 12.31 7.93
C ALA A 496 2.61 12.54 6.80
N LYS A 497 3.02 12.42 5.54
CA LYS A 497 2.13 12.58 4.38
C LYS A 497 1.13 11.44 4.26
N LEU A 498 1.57 10.21 4.50
CA LEU A 498 0.68 9.05 4.60
C LEU A 498 -0.34 9.24 5.73
N LEU A 499 0.10 9.67 6.92
CA LEU A 499 -0.77 9.88 8.07
C LEU A 499 -1.81 11.00 7.82
N GLU A 500 -1.43 12.07 7.12
CA GLU A 500 -2.35 13.12 6.65
C GLU A 500 -3.40 12.57 5.68
N HIS A 501 -2.99 11.68 4.75
CA HIS A 501 -3.91 11.00 3.84
C HIS A 501 -4.91 10.11 4.61
N HIS A 502 -4.44 9.43 5.67
CA HIS A 502 -5.27 8.64 6.59
C HIS A 502 -6.04 9.48 7.64
N LYS A 503 -6.05 10.81 7.50
CA LYS A 503 -6.80 11.74 8.35
C LYS A 503 -6.55 11.54 9.85
N VAL A 504 -5.30 11.33 10.24
CA VAL A 504 -4.89 11.39 11.64
C VAL A 504 -5.15 12.81 12.17
N ASP A 505 -5.61 12.95 13.41
CA ASP A 505 -6.00 14.26 13.96
C ASP A 505 -4.80 15.17 14.24
N TYR A 506 -3.69 14.61 14.68
CA TYR A 506 -2.48 15.34 15.12
C TYR A 506 -1.19 14.59 14.79
N LEU A 507 -0.11 15.35 14.56
CA LEU A 507 1.25 14.83 14.61
C LEU A 507 1.97 15.35 15.86
N GLY A 508 2.87 14.53 16.42
CA GLY A 508 3.75 14.91 17.52
C GLY A 508 5.22 14.79 17.15
N VAL A 509 5.98 15.87 17.35
CA VAL A 509 7.44 15.93 17.13
C VAL A 509 8.16 16.25 18.44
N ALA A 510 9.45 15.93 18.55
CA ALA A 510 10.23 16.25 19.75
C ALA A 510 10.58 17.74 19.81
N PHE A 511 11.09 18.27 18.70
CA PHE A 511 11.65 19.62 18.62
C PHE A 511 11.00 20.44 17.50
N ALA A 512 11.14 21.77 17.57
CA ALA A 512 10.55 22.68 16.61
C ALA A 512 11.07 22.44 15.18
N ASP A 513 12.36 22.15 15.01
CA ASP A 513 12.99 21.96 13.68
C ASP A 513 12.40 20.78 12.90
N GLU A 514 12.05 19.69 13.60
CA GLU A 514 11.34 18.55 13.00
C GLU A 514 9.96 19.00 12.47
N GLY A 515 9.22 19.77 13.28
CA GLY A 515 7.92 20.32 12.90
C GLY A 515 8.01 21.31 11.73
N ILE A 516 9.02 22.18 11.72
CA ILE A 516 9.28 23.14 10.65
C ILE A 516 9.57 22.40 9.34
N THR A 517 10.38 21.34 9.40
CA THR A 517 10.69 20.50 8.23
C THR A 517 9.42 19.91 7.63
N LEU A 518 8.53 19.38 8.47
CA LEU A 518 7.22 18.86 8.01
C LEU A 518 6.32 19.95 7.42
N LYS A 519 6.25 21.13 8.04
CA LYS A 519 5.46 22.26 7.52
C LYS A 519 5.98 22.73 6.17
N ASN A 520 7.30 22.87 6.02
CA ASN A 520 7.93 23.26 4.75
C ASN A 520 7.70 22.23 3.65
N ALA A 521 7.62 20.95 4.00
CA ALA A 521 7.29 19.89 3.07
C ALA A 521 5.77 19.80 2.73
N GLY A 522 4.95 20.72 3.26
CA GLY A 522 3.54 20.86 2.92
C GLY A 522 2.58 20.03 3.76
N ILE A 523 2.98 19.64 4.98
CA ILE A 523 2.07 19.02 5.95
C ILE A 523 1.17 20.08 6.58
N THR A 524 -0.14 19.88 6.49
CA THR A 524 -1.17 20.82 6.95
C THR A 524 -1.77 20.43 8.30
N LEU A 525 -1.59 19.18 8.73
CA LEU A 525 -2.04 18.72 10.06
C LEU A 525 -1.51 19.61 11.19
N PRO A 526 -2.26 19.73 12.30
CA PRO A 526 -1.74 20.27 13.55
C PRO A 526 -0.53 19.46 14.02
N ILE A 527 0.56 20.16 14.40
CA ILE A 527 1.80 19.54 14.86
C ILE A 527 2.12 20.05 16.26
N MET A 528 2.10 19.15 17.23
CA MET A 528 2.50 19.43 18.61
C MET A 528 4.01 19.25 18.77
N VAL A 529 4.69 20.24 19.34
CA VAL A 529 6.10 20.16 19.74
C VAL A 529 6.17 19.79 21.22
N LEU A 530 6.67 18.59 21.52
CA LEU A 530 6.66 18.05 22.88
C LEU A 530 7.71 18.67 23.81
N ASN A 531 8.84 19.15 23.28
CA ASN A 531 9.89 19.75 24.10
C ASN A 531 10.34 21.10 23.51
N PRO A 532 9.48 22.13 23.54
CA PRO A 532 9.80 23.40 22.94
C PRO A 532 10.75 24.20 23.84
N GLU A 533 11.88 24.63 23.27
CA GLU A 533 12.79 25.57 23.94
C GLU A 533 12.29 27.00 23.80
N SER A 534 12.55 27.86 24.79
CA SER A 534 12.08 29.26 24.74
C SER A 534 12.64 30.05 23.56
N THR A 535 13.83 29.70 23.09
CA THR A 535 14.47 30.23 21.87
C THR A 535 13.72 29.87 20.59
N SER A 536 12.99 28.74 20.59
CA SER A 536 12.23 28.24 19.44
C SER A 536 10.81 28.83 19.32
N PHE A 537 10.29 29.47 20.38
CA PHE A 537 8.93 30.04 20.38
C PHE A 537 8.62 30.99 19.21
N PRO A 538 9.52 31.90 18.80
CA PRO A 538 9.28 32.74 17.63
C PRO A 538 9.04 31.93 16.35
N ALA A 539 9.79 30.84 16.16
CA ALA A 539 9.68 29.94 15.01
C ALA A 539 8.41 29.07 15.09
N ILE A 540 8.10 28.54 16.28
CA ILE A 540 6.85 27.82 16.54
C ILE A 540 5.63 28.66 16.13
N ILE A 541 5.59 29.93 16.52
CA ILE A 541 4.51 30.86 16.13
C ILE A 541 4.50 31.08 14.61
N GLN A 542 5.67 31.31 14.01
CA GLN A 542 5.79 31.59 12.56
C GLN A 542 5.29 30.42 11.70
N TYR A 543 5.62 29.19 12.09
CA TYR A 543 5.25 27.97 11.36
C TYR A 543 3.95 27.33 11.85
N GLN A 544 3.21 28.01 12.74
CA GLN A 544 1.94 27.54 13.30
C GLN A 544 2.06 26.13 13.92
N LEU A 545 3.14 25.91 14.67
CA LEU A 545 3.33 24.73 15.51
C LEU A 545 2.69 24.98 16.89
N GLU A 546 2.24 23.92 17.56
CA GLU A 546 1.56 24.03 18.86
C GLU A 546 2.52 23.56 19.99
N PRO A 547 2.95 24.43 20.92
CA PRO A 547 3.92 24.07 21.94
C PRO A 547 3.28 23.33 23.13
N GLU A 548 3.95 22.27 23.59
CA GLU A 548 3.75 21.69 24.93
C GLU A 548 4.36 22.62 25.99
N ILE A 549 3.55 23.07 26.95
CA ILE A 549 3.95 23.91 28.07
C ILE A 549 3.94 23.05 29.34
N TYR A 550 5.11 22.94 29.97
CA TYR A 550 5.35 22.07 31.13
C TYR A 550 5.92 22.81 32.35
N SER A 551 6.03 24.15 32.30
CA SER A 551 6.50 24.95 33.45
C SER A 551 5.98 26.39 33.41
N LEU A 552 5.87 27.04 34.58
CA LEU A 552 5.47 28.45 34.69
C LEU A 552 6.47 29.39 33.99
N LYS A 553 7.77 29.08 34.08
CA LYS A 553 8.83 29.85 33.41
C LYS A 553 8.63 29.83 31.89
N GLY A 554 8.39 28.65 31.32
CA GLY A 554 8.12 28.48 29.89
C GLY A 554 6.84 29.18 29.46
N LEU A 555 5.76 29.05 30.25
CA LEU A 555 4.49 29.73 30.00
C LEU A 555 4.66 31.26 29.95
N ASN A 556 5.29 31.85 30.98
CA ASN A 556 5.48 33.30 31.05
C ASN A 556 6.36 33.83 29.91
N ALA A 557 7.39 33.08 29.52
CA ALA A 557 8.21 33.42 28.35
C ALA A 557 7.40 33.39 27.06
N PHE A 558 6.54 32.38 26.87
CA PHE A 558 5.67 32.27 25.70
C PHE A 558 4.64 33.41 25.66
N LEU A 559 3.96 33.67 26.79
CA LEU A 559 2.98 34.76 26.91
C LEU A 559 3.57 36.12 26.56
N LYS A 560 4.77 36.44 27.07
CA LYS A 560 5.47 37.69 26.75
C LYS A 560 5.71 37.85 25.24
N ILE A 561 6.11 36.79 24.55
CA ILE A 561 6.33 36.82 23.10
C ILE A 561 5.00 36.94 22.35
N ALA A 562 3.99 36.20 22.79
CA ALA A 562 2.68 36.16 22.16
C ALA A 562 1.95 37.51 22.31
N GLU A 563 2.06 38.18 23.45
CA GLU A 563 1.57 39.54 23.69
C GLU A 563 2.28 40.57 22.81
N HIS A 564 3.62 40.50 22.73
CA HIS A 564 4.40 41.38 21.86
C HIS A 564 4.00 41.22 20.37
N LYS A 565 3.72 39.98 19.95
CA LYS A 565 3.21 39.66 18.60
C LYS A 565 1.69 39.89 18.45
N LYS A 566 1.00 40.36 19.49
CA LYS A 566 -0.46 40.62 19.53
C LYS A 566 -1.30 39.40 19.10
N LEU A 567 -0.85 38.20 19.46
CA LEU A 567 -1.58 36.97 19.19
C LEU A 567 -2.86 36.92 20.01
N LYS A 568 -3.88 36.26 19.46
CA LYS A 568 -5.12 35.96 20.16
C LYS A 568 -5.41 34.47 20.05
N GLN A 569 -5.70 33.84 21.19
CA GLN A 569 -6.08 32.43 21.27
C GLN A 569 -5.09 31.47 20.57
N PHE A 570 -3.77 31.74 20.65
CA PHE A 570 -2.78 30.83 20.08
C PHE A 570 -2.82 29.47 20.80
N PRO A 571 -2.91 28.34 20.09
CA PRO A 571 -3.07 27.02 20.71
C PRO A 571 -1.82 26.62 21.49
N ILE A 572 -2.01 26.21 22.74
CA ILE A 572 -0.97 25.62 23.60
C ILE A 572 -1.49 24.33 24.24
N HIS A 573 -0.56 23.48 24.69
CA HIS A 573 -0.91 22.23 25.35
C HIS A 573 -0.28 22.16 26.74
N ILE A 574 -1.07 21.85 27.77
CA ILE A 574 -0.58 21.82 29.15
C ILE A 574 -0.21 20.40 29.54
N LYS A 575 1.05 20.18 29.93
CA LYS A 575 1.50 18.90 30.44
C LYS A 575 1.47 18.84 31.95
N LEU A 576 0.86 17.80 32.48
CA LEU A 576 0.84 17.46 33.89
C LEU A 576 1.89 16.41 34.19
N ASP A 577 2.54 16.52 35.34
CA ASP A 577 3.36 15.43 35.87
C ASP A 577 2.50 14.57 36.80
N THR A 578 2.35 13.30 36.44
CA THR A 578 1.59 12.31 37.19
C THR A 578 2.50 11.19 37.71
N GLY A 579 3.73 11.51 38.08
CA GLY A 579 4.68 10.60 38.72
C GLY A 579 5.81 10.11 37.83
N MET A 580 5.93 10.61 36.59
CA MET A 580 7.10 10.32 35.75
C MET A 580 8.29 11.22 36.11
N HIS A 581 8.03 12.41 36.67
CA HIS A 581 9.06 13.37 37.12
C HIS A 581 10.07 13.78 36.03
N ARG A 582 9.62 13.75 34.78
CA ARG A 582 10.41 14.16 33.62
C ARG A 582 10.12 15.60 33.21
N LEU A 583 8.85 15.89 32.92
CA LEU A 583 8.35 17.21 32.52
C LEU A 583 6.86 17.28 32.87
N GLY A 584 6.40 18.42 33.37
CA GLY A 584 4.99 18.71 33.58
C GLY A 584 4.75 19.54 34.84
N PHE A 585 3.55 20.09 34.97
CA PHE A 585 3.09 20.74 36.18
C PHE A 585 2.71 19.70 37.23
N GLU A 586 3.37 19.78 38.38
CA GLU A 586 3.04 19.01 39.57
C GLU A 586 1.83 19.60 40.31
N ALA A 587 1.17 18.79 41.15
CA ALA A 587 -0.02 19.18 41.90
C ALA A 587 0.15 20.47 42.72
N ASN A 588 1.33 20.71 43.29
CA ASN A 588 1.69 21.91 44.06
C ASN A 588 1.80 23.20 43.20
N THR A 589 1.95 23.09 41.87
CA THR A 589 2.08 24.23 40.95
C THR A 589 0.80 24.57 40.19
N ILE A 590 -0.24 23.72 40.27
CA ILE A 590 -1.48 23.88 39.51
C ILE A 590 -2.21 25.18 39.83
N ASP A 591 -2.24 25.61 41.10
CA ASP A 591 -2.92 26.85 41.48
C ASP A 591 -2.24 28.10 40.91
N ALA A 592 -0.90 28.09 40.85
CA ALA A 592 -0.13 29.15 40.20
C ALA A 592 -0.34 29.17 38.67
N LEU A 593 -0.45 27.98 38.06
CA LEU A 593 -0.79 27.85 36.63
C LEU A 593 -2.18 28.42 36.33
N ILE A 594 -3.19 28.07 37.13
CA ILE A 594 -4.55 28.59 37.01
C ILE A 594 -4.53 30.11 37.12
N SER A 595 -3.87 30.65 38.15
CA SER A 595 -3.75 32.10 38.36
C SER A 595 -3.15 32.82 37.14
N THR A 596 -2.14 32.22 36.51
CA THR A 596 -1.47 32.79 35.33
C THR A 596 -2.36 32.77 34.08
N LEU A 597 -3.21 31.76 33.92
CA LEU A 597 -4.04 31.57 32.73
C LEU A 597 -5.45 32.18 32.85
N LYS A 598 -5.91 32.45 34.07
CA LYS A 598 -7.26 32.98 34.31
C LYS A 598 -7.43 34.35 33.67
N GLY A 599 -8.40 34.48 32.77
CA GLY A 599 -8.67 35.71 32.02
C GLY A 599 -7.70 35.99 30.87
N ASN A 600 -6.77 35.08 30.57
CA ASN A 600 -5.84 35.25 29.44
C ASN A 600 -6.59 35.14 28.09
N GLN A 601 -6.35 36.09 27.19
CA GLN A 601 -6.93 36.09 25.83
C GLN A 601 -5.91 35.77 24.73
N THR A 602 -4.63 35.70 25.09
CA THR A 602 -3.48 35.53 24.20
C THR A 602 -3.35 34.07 23.74
N VAL A 603 -3.60 33.10 24.62
CA VAL A 603 -3.47 31.66 24.34
C VAL A 603 -4.78 30.92 24.57
N ALA A 604 -4.95 29.81 23.87
CA ALA A 604 -6.04 28.86 24.05
C ALA A 604 -5.46 27.51 24.48
N ILE A 605 -5.94 26.96 25.59
CA ILE A 605 -5.53 25.60 26.01
C ILE A 605 -6.24 24.61 25.10
N LYS A 606 -5.49 24.06 24.14
CA LYS A 606 -6.01 23.14 23.13
C LYS A 606 -6.12 21.72 23.70
N SER A 607 -5.11 21.30 24.46
CA SER A 607 -5.16 20.02 25.19
C SER A 607 -4.50 20.08 26.57
N ILE A 608 -4.87 19.13 27.43
CA ILE A 608 -4.20 18.78 28.67
C ILE A 608 -3.70 17.34 28.54
N LEU A 609 -2.44 17.09 28.88
CA LEU A 609 -1.84 15.77 28.72
C LEU A 609 -0.92 15.35 29.86
N SER A 610 -0.71 14.04 29.98
CA SER A 610 0.38 13.45 30.77
C SER A 610 1.00 12.27 30.00
N HIS A 611 2.06 11.66 30.53
CA HIS A 611 2.72 10.49 29.98
C HIS A 611 2.76 9.35 31.00
N MET A 612 2.26 8.18 30.60
CA MET A 612 2.37 6.96 31.40
C MET A 612 3.82 6.50 31.48
N ALA A 613 4.26 6.10 32.67
CA ALA A 613 5.62 5.62 32.90
C ALA A 613 5.75 4.10 32.70
N THR A 614 4.70 3.34 33.02
CA THR A 614 4.72 1.87 33.07
C THR A 614 3.53 1.26 32.32
N SER A 615 3.08 1.92 31.25
CA SER A 615 1.94 1.45 30.44
C SER A 615 2.16 0.07 29.80
N ASP A 616 3.43 -0.28 29.59
CA ASP A 616 3.94 -1.48 28.93
C ASP A 616 4.28 -2.62 29.93
N ASP A 617 4.32 -2.32 31.23
CA ASP A 617 4.63 -3.28 32.28
C ASP A 617 3.47 -3.45 33.27
N LEU A 618 2.76 -4.57 33.12
CA LEU A 618 1.59 -4.90 33.93
C LEU A 618 1.93 -5.22 35.40
N VAL A 619 3.20 -5.49 35.73
CA VAL A 619 3.64 -5.66 37.13
C VAL A 619 3.40 -4.37 37.93
N HIS A 620 3.45 -3.22 37.26
CA HIS A 620 3.26 -1.90 37.84
C HIS A 620 1.86 -1.30 37.56
N ALA A 621 0.85 -2.14 37.34
CA ALA A 621 -0.50 -1.70 37.01
C ALA A 621 -1.13 -0.76 38.05
N ASP A 622 -0.86 -0.96 39.34
CA ASP A 622 -1.38 -0.08 40.41
C ASP A 622 -0.78 1.33 40.31
N PHE A 623 0.51 1.44 39.97
CA PHE A 623 1.14 2.73 39.73
C PHE A 623 0.54 3.41 38.49
N ALA A 624 0.40 2.67 37.38
CA ALA A 624 -0.24 3.17 36.15
C ALA A 624 -1.65 3.73 36.42
N LYS A 625 -2.48 3.01 37.19
CA LYS A 625 -3.81 3.50 37.62
C LYS A 625 -3.72 4.77 38.46
N SER A 626 -2.77 4.85 39.40
CA SER A 626 -2.57 6.07 40.18
C SER A 626 -2.19 7.28 39.32
N GLN A 627 -1.47 7.07 38.20
CA GLN A 627 -1.18 8.15 37.24
C GLN A 627 -2.45 8.64 36.55
N ILE A 628 -3.33 7.73 36.16
CA ILE A 628 -4.62 8.04 35.52
C ILE A 628 -5.53 8.80 36.49
N ASP A 629 -5.64 8.35 37.75
CA ASP A 629 -6.45 9.03 38.77
C ASP A 629 -5.95 10.44 39.07
N LEU A 630 -4.62 10.61 39.18
CA LEU A 630 -4.02 11.92 39.38
C LEU A 630 -4.22 12.83 38.16
N PHE A 631 -4.11 12.29 36.95
CA PHE A 631 -4.40 13.03 35.72
C PHE A 631 -5.85 13.52 35.68
N GLU A 632 -6.81 12.66 36.00
CA GLU A 632 -8.22 13.02 36.09
C GLU A 632 -8.43 14.17 37.08
N LYS A 633 -7.92 14.02 38.30
CA LYS A 633 -8.05 15.02 39.36
C LYS A 633 -7.50 16.39 38.95
N LEU A 634 -6.28 16.43 38.42
CA LEU A 634 -5.61 17.69 38.08
C LEU A 634 -6.17 18.34 36.81
N SER A 635 -6.47 17.53 35.79
CA SER A 635 -7.07 18.04 34.54
C SER A 635 -8.49 18.58 34.76
N SER A 636 -9.31 17.88 35.55
CA SER A 636 -10.66 18.33 35.89
C SER A 636 -10.67 19.61 36.72
N LYS A 637 -9.72 19.77 37.66
CA LYS A 637 -9.51 21.03 38.38
C LYS A 637 -9.20 22.20 37.43
N LEU A 638 -8.28 22.00 36.47
CA LEU A 638 -7.94 23.01 35.48
C LEU A 638 -9.16 23.40 34.61
N MET A 639 -9.92 22.41 34.15
CA MET A 639 -11.10 22.62 33.31
C MET A 639 -12.19 23.43 34.04
N GLN A 640 -12.44 23.10 35.31
CA GLN A 640 -13.45 23.77 36.13
C GLN A 640 -13.07 25.21 36.43
N GLU A 641 -11.84 25.45 36.91
CA GLU A 641 -11.40 26.79 37.35
C GLU A 641 -11.19 27.77 36.20
N LEU A 642 -10.81 27.27 35.02
CA LEU A 642 -10.63 28.08 33.82
C LEU A 642 -11.87 28.11 32.92
N GLN A 643 -12.91 27.32 33.23
CA GLN A 643 -14.16 27.19 32.45
C GLN A 643 -13.92 26.83 30.98
N ILE A 644 -13.04 25.85 30.74
CA ILE A 644 -12.63 25.40 29.40
C ILE A 644 -12.97 23.93 29.16
N LYS A 645 -12.98 23.52 27.88
CA LYS A 645 -13.17 22.12 27.45
C LYS A 645 -12.07 21.69 26.46
N PRO A 646 -10.81 21.55 26.93
CA PRO A 646 -9.68 21.11 26.11
C PRO A 646 -9.75 19.60 25.84
N ILE A 647 -9.01 19.14 24.82
CA ILE A 647 -8.79 17.70 24.59
C ILE A 647 -7.96 17.14 25.75
N ARG A 648 -8.33 16.01 26.34
CA ARG A 648 -7.51 15.30 27.34
C ARG A 648 -6.90 14.03 26.76
N HIS A 649 -5.63 13.79 27.05
CA HIS A 649 -4.93 12.59 26.58
C HIS A 649 -3.73 12.15 27.44
N ILE A 650 -3.68 10.87 27.79
CA ILE A 650 -2.58 10.29 28.60
C ILE A 650 -1.94 9.04 27.98
N LEU A 651 -2.69 8.26 27.19
CA LEU A 651 -2.23 6.97 26.68
C LEU A 651 -1.20 7.12 25.55
N ASN A 652 -0.07 6.44 25.71
CA ASN A 652 0.88 6.05 24.66
C ASN A 652 0.46 4.68 24.05
N THR A 653 1.23 4.15 23.09
CA THR A 653 0.94 2.88 22.38
C THR A 653 0.42 1.76 23.30
N SER A 654 1.22 1.34 24.28
CA SER A 654 0.84 0.25 25.19
C SER A 654 -0.36 0.61 26.07
N GLY A 655 -0.51 1.89 26.39
CA GLY A 655 -1.66 2.40 27.12
C GLY A 655 -2.98 2.21 26.35
N ILE A 656 -2.98 2.34 25.02
CA ILE A 656 -4.17 2.13 24.17
C ILE A 656 -4.74 0.72 24.39
N SER A 657 -3.85 -0.28 24.48
CA SER A 657 -4.24 -1.68 24.63
C SER A 657 -4.51 -2.06 26.08
N ASN A 658 -3.68 -1.59 27.03
CA ASN A 658 -3.72 -2.04 28.42
C ASN A 658 -4.72 -1.28 29.30
N TYR A 659 -5.06 -0.03 28.94
CA TYR A 659 -5.94 0.84 29.74
C TYR A 659 -7.00 1.56 28.87
N PRO A 660 -7.83 0.84 28.09
CA PRO A 660 -8.79 1.42 27.15
C PRO A 660 -9.85 2.32 27.82
N GLU A 661 -10.07 2.18 29.13
CA GLU A 661 -10.94 3.05 29.92
C GLU A 661 -10.43 4.50 29.97
N ALA A 662 -9.11 4.71 29.88
CA ALA A 662 -8.44 6.00 30.00
C ALA A 662 -8.12 6.65 28.64
N GLN A 663 -8.86 6.31 27.58
CA GLN A 663 -8.70 6.90 26.25
C GLN A 663 -8.97 8.41 26.20
N TYR A 664 -9.86 8.91 27.07
CA TYR A 664 -10.30 10.31 27.08
C TYR A 664 -10.70 10.79 25.67
N ASP A 665 -10.19 11.95 25.26
CA ASP A 665 -10.54 12.62 24.00
C ASP A 665 -9.54 12.31 22.89
N MET A 666 -8.30 11.90 23.23
CA MET A 666 -7.25 11.57 22.27
C MET A 666 -6.25 10.55 22.83
N VAL A 667 -5.65 9.74 21.98
CA VAL A 667 -4.51 8.86 22.32
C VAL A 667 -3.27 9.21 21.50
N ARG A 668 -2.09 8.77 21.96
CA ARG A 668 -0.81 8.98 21.24
C ARG A 668 -0.22 7.65 20.78
N LEU A 669 -0.30 7.38 19.48
CA LEU A 669 0.31 6.21 18.87
C LEU A 669 1.77 6.50 18.51
N GLY A 670 2.68 5.70 19.06
CA GLY A 670 4.12 5.78 18.81
C GLY A 670 4.63 4.52 18.12
N ILE A 671 5.43 3.72 18.83
CA ILE A 671 6.14 2.57 18.25
C ILE A 671 5.22 1.48 17.67
N GLY A 672 3.96 1.40 18.11
CA GLY A 672 2.98 0.46 17.55
C GLY A 672 2.67 0.73 16.10
N LEU A 673 2.77 1.98 15.64
CA LEU A 673 2.69 2.31 14.21
C LEU A 673 3.75 1.55 13.39
N TYR A 674 4.92 1.35 14.00
CA TYR A 674 6.10 0.74 13.39
C TYR A 674 6.20 -0.77 13.62
N GLY A 675 5.09 -1.41 14.00
CA GLY A 675 5.00 -2.86 14.12
C GLY A 675 5.53 -3.43 15.43
N VAL A 676 5.60 -2.64 16.51
CA VAL A 676 6.09 -3.10 17.81
C VAL A 676 5.03 -2.99 18.89
N SER A 677 4.76 -4.12 19.55
CA SER A 677 3.88 -4.25 20.70
C SER A 677 4.63 -4.81 21.91
N ASN A 678 4.18 -4.46 23.12
CA ASN A 678 4.64 -5.08 24.37
C ASN A 678 3.89 -6.39 24.69
N ASP A 679 2.78 -6.66 24.02
CA ASP A 679 2.00 -7.90 24.13
C ASP A 679 2.27 -8.83 22.94
N THR A 680 2.53 -10.11 23.22
CA THR A 680 2.93 -11.10 22.22
C THR A 680 1.81 -11.54 21.29
N GLU A 681 0.55 -11.49 21.72
CA GLU A 681 -0.59 -11.84 20.86
C GLU A 681 -0.92 -10.67 19.93
N GLU A 682 -0.91 -9.45 20.45
CA GLU A 682 -1.00 -8.22 19.67
C GLU A 682 0.13 -8.12 18.64
N GLN A 683 1.36 -8.49 19.02
CA GLN A 683 2.52 -8.44 18.12
C GLN A 683 2.33 -9.30 16.85
N LYS A 684 1.55 -10.38 16.91
CA LYS A 684 1.24 -11.23 15.74
C LYS A 684 0.26 -10.57 14.76
N LEU A 685 -0.49 -9.58 15.22
CA LEU A 685 -1.48 -8.85 14.42
C LEU A 685 -0.88 -7.59 13.77
N LEU A 686 0.30 -7.17 14.22
CA LEU A 686 1.04 -6.05 13.66
C LEU A 686 1.95 -6.51 12.52
N GLU A 687 2.06 -5.69 11.49
CA GLU A 687 2.95 -5.92 10.35
C GLU A 687 4.31 -5.28 10.57
N ASN A 688 5.38 -5.96 10.12
CA ASN A 688 6.72 -5.40 10.12
C ASN A 688 6.82 -4.25 9.14
N VAL A 689 7.21 -3.08 9.64
CA VAL A 689 7.29 -1.86 8.82
C VAL A 689 8.63 -1.72 8.13
N SER A 690 9.72 -2.11 8.79
CA SER A 690 11.06 -1.71 8.40
C SER A 690 11.98 -2.90 8.22
N THR A 691 12.67 -2.96 7.07
CA THR A 691 13.64 -4.02 6.76
C THR A 691 14.95 -3.38 6.34
N LEU A 692 16.00 -3.57 7.15
CA LEU A 692 17.34 -3.08 6.85
C LEU A 692 18.08 -4.12 6.03
N LYS A 693 18.44 -3.76 4.80
CA LYS A 693 19.15 -4.61 3.86
C LYS A 693 20.52 -4.04 3.51
N SER A 694 21.43 -4.94 3.17
CA SER A 694 22.74 -4.64 2.61
C SER A 694 23.12 -5.73 1.60
N ILE A 695 24.37 -5.77 1.17
CA ILE A 695 24.89 -6.77 0.23
C ILE A 695 26.18 -7.40 0.73
N ILE A 696 26.55 -8.54 0.17
CA ILE A 696 27.89 -9.10 0.40
C ILE A 696 28.90 -8.31 -0.45
N SER A 697 29.80 -7.55 0.19
CA SER A 697 30.88 -6.84 -0.50
C SER A 697 32.04 -7.75 -0.90
N GLN A 698 32.40 -8.69 -0.03
CA GLN A 698 33.53 -9.57 -0.28
C GLN A 698 33.35 -10.91 0.42
N ILE A 699 33.74 -12.00 -0.24
CA ILE A 699 33.83 -13.32 0.39
C ILE A 699 35.28 -13.77 0.50
N ARG A 700 35.67 -14.27 1.68
CA ARG A 700 37.01 -14.81 1.97
C ARG A 700 36.91 -16.13 2.72
N THR A 701 37.94 -16.95 2.62
CA THR A 701 38.09 -18.16 3.42
C THR A 701 39.27 -17.99 4.36
N ILE A 702 39.08 -18.28 5.64
CA ILE A 702 40.15 -18.31 6.64
C ILE A 702 40.32 -19.73 7.18
N SER A 703 41.54 -20.06 7.58
CA SER A 703 41.94 -21.34 8.15
C SER A 703 41.69 -21.39 9.66
N ALA A 704 41.67 -22.59 10.23
CA ALA A 704 41.66 -22.76 11.68
C ALA A 704 42.86 -22.04 12.33
N GLY A 705 42.62 -21.32 13.44
CA GLY A 705 43.60 -20.51 14.16
C GLY A 705 43.68 -19.04 13.72
N GLU A 706 43.09 -18.68 12.57
CA GLU A 706 42.98 -17.28 12.14
C GLU A 706 41.83 -16.55 12.85
N SER A 707 41.86 -15.23 12.85
CA SER A 707 40.93 -14.39 13.63
C SER A 707 40.26 -13.30 12.79
N VAL A 708 39.10 -12.83 13.24
CA VAL A 708 38.30 -11.82 12.53
C VAL A 708 38.06 -10.57 13.37
N GLY A 709 38.26 -9.39 12.76
CA GLY A 709 37.89 -8.10 13.33
C GLY A 709 38.77 -7.62 14.49
N TYR A 710 38.33 -6.52 15.12
CA TYR A 710 39.07 -5.89 16.22
C TYR A 710 39.25 -6.80 17.44
N GLY A 711 40.44 -6.74 18.03
CA GLY A 711 40.77 -7.48 19.25
C GLY A 711 40.80 -9.00 19.07
N ARG A 712 40.75 -9.51 17.83
CA ARG A 712 40.73 -10.95 17.52
C ARG A 712 39.65 -11.71 18.29
N ARG A 713 38.49 -11.08 18.50
CA ARG A 713 37.43 -11.61 19.38
C ARG A 713 36.81 -12.90 18.85
N PHE A 714 36.81 -13.09 17.54
CA PHE A 714 36.52 -14.38 16.93
C PHE A 714 37.80 -15.08 16.49
N MET A 715 37.92 -16.35 16.83
CA MET A 715 39.01 -17.25 16.47
C MET A 715 38.42 -18.48 15.77
N ALA A 716 38.76 -18.67 14.49
CA ALA A 716 38.25 -19.78 13.70
C ALA A 716 38.76 -21.13 14.24
N GLN A 717 37.85 -22.04 14.58
CA GLN A 717 38.19 -23.40 15.01
C GLN A 717 38.37 -24.38 13.84
N LYS A 718 37.86 -24.00 12.66
CA LYS A 718 37.89 -24.76 11.42
C LYS A 718 38.01 -23.81 10.24
N THR A 719 38.25 -24.34 9.04
CA THR A 719 38.15 -23.55 7.80
C THR A 719 36.76 -22.91 7.72
N THR A 720 36.72 -21.58 7.63
CA THR A 720 35.50 -20.77 7.75
C THR A 720 35.40 -19.81 6.57
N LYS A 721 34.25 -19.78 5.90
CA LYS A 721 33.95 -18.84 4.81
C LYS A 721 33.27 -17.61 5.41
N ILE A 722 33.76 -16.42 5.10
CA ILE A 722 33.35 -15.16 5.70
C ILE A 722 32.83 -14.22 4.61
N ALA A 723 31.64 -13.68 4.83
CA ALA A 723 31.11 -12.56 4.05
C ALA A 723 31.38 -11.25 4.79
N THR A 724 31.96 -10.27 4.09
CA THR A 724 32.08 -8.88 4.55
C THR A 724 30.89 -8.10 4.02
N ILE A 725 30.21 -7.38 4.90
CA ILE A 725 28.98 -6.64 4.60
C ILE A 725 29.23 -5.16 4.94
N PRO A 726 28.90 -4.21 4.04
CA PRO A 726 29.22 -2.79 4.19
C PRO A 726 28.20 -2.08 5.08
N ILE A 727 28.07 -2.57 6.31
CA ILE A 727 27.28 -1.96 7.36
C ILE A 727 27.93 -2.18 8.73
N GLY A 728 28.10 -1.12 9.51
CA GLY A 728 28.77 -1.15 10.79
C GLY A 728 28.09 -0.31 11.87
N TYR A 729 28.81 -0.02 12.95
CA TYR A 729 28.23 0.72 14.07
C TYR A 729 27.97 2.19 13.75
N ALA A 730 28.65 2.78 12.76
CA ALA A 730 28.34 4.13 12.31
C ALA A 730 27.06 4.18 11.44
N ASP A 731 26.54 3.02 11.00
CA ASP A 731 25.21 2.87 10.39
C ASP A 731 24.10 2.62 11.40
N GLY A 732 24.43 2.39 12.68
CA GLY A 732 23.47 2.08 13.74
C GLY A 732 23.49 0.65 14.26
N ILE A 733 24.42 -0.20 13.80
CA ILE A 733 24.50 -1.58 14.29
C ILE A 733 25.33 -1.65 15.57
N SER A 734 24.69 -1.98 16.69
CA SER A 734 25.38 -2.09 17.98
C SER A 734 26.54 -3.08 17.93
N ARG A 735 27.69 -2.70 18.51
CA ARG A 735 28.85 -3.59 18.65
C ARG A 735 28.53 -4.85 19.47
N GLY A 736 27.53 -4.77 20.36
CA GLY A 736 27.05 -5.92 21.14
C GLY A 736 26.35 -6.99 20.29
N TRP A 737 25.96 -6.67 19.06
CA TRP A 737 25.29 -7.61 18.15
C TRP A 737 26.27 -8.54 17.44
N GLY A 738 27.57 -8.22 17.49
CA GLY A 738 28.61 -9.06 16.93
C GLY A 738 29.00 -10.25 17.81
N ASN A 739 30.05 -10.93 17.42
CA ASN A 739 30.70 -11.99 18.17
C ASN A 739 29.75 -13.13 18.54
N GLU A 740 29.02 -13.61 17.53
CA GLU A 740 28.09 -14.74 17.56
C GLU A 740 26.86 -14.53 18.44
N VAL A 741 26.66 -13.31 18.98
CA VAL A 741 25.43 -12.94 19.71
C VAL A 741 24.25 -12.79 18.73
N GLY A 742 24.50 -12.13 17.61
CA GLY A 742 23.54 -11.86 16.55
C GLY A 742 23.86 -12.58 15.23
N PHE A 743 22.94 -12.45 14.28
CA PHE A 743 23.07 -12.99 12.93
C PHE A 743 22.48 -12.03 11.90
N VAL A 744 22.83 -12.25 10.64
CA VAL A 744 22.16 -11.68 9.46
C VAL A 744 21.51 -12.82 8.65
N LEU A 745 20.54 -12.52 7.79
CA LEU A 745 20.02 -13.51 6.85
C LEU A 745 20.62 -13.33 5.46
N ILE A 746 21.05 -14.45 4.88
CA ILE A 746 21.57 -14.55 3.51
C ILE A 746 20.89 -15.75 2.88
N ASN A 747 20.18 -15.56 1.77
CA ASN A 747 19.40 -16.62 1.09
C ASN A 747 18.48 -17.39 2.06
N ASN A 748 17.79 -16.67 2.94
CA ASN A 748 16.91 -17.19 4.01
C ASN A 748 17.59 -18.10 5.04
N GLN A 749 18.93 -18.09 5.12
CA GLN A 749 19.71 -18.83 6.11
C GLN A 749 20.39 -17.87 7.10
N LYS A 750 20.45 -18.27 8.37
CA LYS A 750 21.10 -17.49 9.43
C LYS A 750 22.62 -17.58 9.31
N ALA A 751 23.27 -16.44 9.12
CA ALA A 751 24.72 -16.28 9.12
C ALA A 751 25.15 -15.54 10.40
N PRO A 752 25.76 -16.23 11.39
CA PRO A 752 26.23 -15.60 12.62
C PRO A 752 27.25 -14.47 12.37
N ILE A 753 27.13 -13.36 13.10
CA ILE A 753 28.07 -12.23 12.96
C ILE A 753 29.37 -12.55 13.70
N LEU A 754 30.49 -12.52 13.00
CA LEU A 754 31.81 -12.87 13.51
C LEU A 754 32.55 -11.63 14.05
N GLY A 755 33.17 -11.78 15.21
CA GLY A 755 34.00 -10.74 15.83
C GLY A 755 33.21 -9.47 16.18
N SER A 756 33.91 -8.38 16.49
CA SER A 756 33.22 -7.09 16.71
C SER A 756 32.70 -6.50 15.40
N VAL A 757 31.50 -5.90 15.46
CA VAL A 757 31.04 -4.96 14.42
C VAL A 757 32.04 -3.80 14.32
N CYS A 758 32.53 -3.53 13.11
CA CYS A 758 33.46 -2.44 12.79
C CYS A 758 32.70 -1.15 12.47
N MET A 759 33.41 -0.05 12.18
CA MET A 759 32.79 1.25 11.94
C MET A 759 31.81 1.21 10.77
N ASP A 760 32.25 0.66 9.63
CA ASP A 760 31.49 0.67 8.37
C ASP A 760 31.19 -0.74 7.84
N MET A 761 31.60 -1.78 8.57
CA MET A 761 31.48 -3.16 8.11
C MET A 761 31.21 -4.12 9.25
N LEU A 762 30.60 -5.25 8.90
CA LEU A 762 30.52 -6.44 9.74
C LEU A 762 30.86 -7.68 8.93
N MET A 763 31.25 -8.74 9.63
CA MET A 763 31.62 -10.01 9.01
C MET A 763 30.64 -11.07 9.48
N ALA A 764 30.19 -11.94 8.58
CA ALA A 764 29.28 -13.04 8.90
C ALA A 764 29.83 -14.39 8.43
N ASP A 765 29.59 -15.44 9.21
CA ASP A 765 29.94 -16.81 8.83
C ASP A 765 28.95 -17.31 7.78
N VAL A 766 29.45 -17.57 6.59
CA VAL A 766 28.70 -18.11 5.46
C VAL A 766 29.17 -19.52 5.09
N THR A 767 29.82 -20.21 6.03
CA THR A 767 30.22 -21.61 5.87
C THR A 767 28.98 -22.48 5.72
N GLY A 768 28.80 -23.09 4.53
CA GLY A 768 27.63 -23.91 4.21
C GLY A 768 26.45 -23.14 3.62
N ILE A 769 26.57 -21.82 3.45
CA ILE A 769 25.58 -20.99 2.77
C ILE A 769 26.06 -20.75 1.33
N ASP A 770 25.28 -21.21 0.36
CA ASP A 770 25.55 -20.92 -1.06
C ASP A 770 25.23 -19.45 -1.35
N CYS A 771 26.29 -18.64 -1.49
CA CYS A 771 26.20 -17.20 -1.68
C CYS A 771 27.43 -16.66 -2.41
N SER A 772 27.22 -15.54 -3.09
CA SER A 772 28.20 -14.79 -3.89
C SER A 772 28.19 -13.31 -3.51
N GLU A 773 29.28 -12.61 -3.85
CA GLU A 773 29.36 -11.15 -3.74
C GLU A 773 28.19 -10.49 -4.51
N GLY A 774 27.61 -9.45 -3.93
CA GLY A 774 26.40 -8.79 -4.42
C GLY A 774 25.08 -9.42 -3.99
N ASN A 775 25.07 -10.62 -3.39
CA ASN A 775 23.84 -11.18 -2.82
C ASN A 775 23.29 -10.30 -1.69
N SER A 776 21.97 -10.21 -1.61
CA SER A 776 21.26 -9.45 -0.58
C SER A 776 21.44 -10.06 0.81
N VAL A 777 21.57 -9.19 1.79
CA VAL A 777 21.69 -9.52 3.21
C VAL A 777 20.63 -8.76 3.98
N ILE A 778 19.85 -9.45 4.82
CA ILE A 778 18.90 -8.80 5.73
C ILE A 778 19.58 -8.68 7.11
N ILE A 779 19.68 -7.45 7.60
CA ILE A 779 20.28 -7.14 8.91
C ILE A 779 19.21 -7.22 10.01
N PHE A 780 18.03 -6.65 9.75
CA PHE A 780 16.81 -6.86 10.53
C PHE A 780 15.57 -6.67 9.66
N GLY A 781 14.45 -7.24 10.08
CA GLY A 781 13.14 -7.16 9.42
C GLY A 781 12.19 -8.17 10.05
N GLU A 782 11.57 -9.03 9.24
CA GLU A 782 10.84 -10.19 9.75
C GLU A 782 11.73 -11.16 10.52
N SER A 783 13.01 -11.28 10.13
CA SER A 783 14.01 -12.01 10.90
C SER A 783 15.44 -11.51 10.56
N PRO A 784 16.29 -11.27 11.57
CA PRO A 784 15.93 -11.11 12.97
C PRO A 784 14.96 -9.93 13.15
N THR A 785 14.06 -10.04 14.12
CA THR A 785 13.16 -8.93 14.45
C THR A 785 13.86 -7.89 15.31
N VAL A 786 13.37 -6.65 15.27
CA VAL A 786 13.85 -5.58 16.15
C VAL A 786 13.70 -5.96 17.64
N ASN A 787 12.62 -6.65 18.00
CA ASN A 787 12.40 -7.15 19.37
C ASN A 787 13.44 -8.20 19.77
N GLU A 788 13.78 -9.13 18.87
CA GLU A 788 14.82 -10.14 19.11
C GLU A 788 16.19 -9.48 19.35
N MET A 789 16.53 -8.50 18.50
CA MET A 789 17.77 -7.72 18.66
C MET A 789 17.79 -6.97 19.99
N ALA A 790 16.72 -6.24 20.31
CA ALA A 790 16.62 -5.47 21.54
C ALA A 790 16.77 -6.35 22.79
N SER A 791 16.09 -7.49 22.82
CA SER A 791 16.17 -8.47 23.92
C SER A 791 17.60 -8.98 24.14
N LYS A 792 18.28 -9.39 23.07
CA LYS A 792 19.66 -9.90 23.13
C LYS A 792 20.69 -8.84 23.51
N LEU A 793 20.43 -7.58 23.13
CA LEU A 793 21.28 -6.44 23.46
C LEU A 793 20.97 -5.83 24.83
N ASN A 794 19.97 -6.35 25.56
CA ASN A 794 19.46 -5.77 26.80
C ASN A 794 19.08 -4.28 26.64
N THR A 795 18.39 -3.97 25.54
CA THR A 795 17.83 -2.64 25.25
C THR A 795 16.38 -2.74 24.78
N ILE A 796 15.82 -1.64 24.30
CA ILE A 796 14.45 -1.50 23.80
C ILE A 796 14.43 -1.33 22.27
N PRO A 797 13.34 -1.75 21.60
CA PRO A 797 13.19 -1.62 20.15
C PRO A 797 13.37 -0.20 19.60
N TYR A 798 13.02 0.82 20.41
CA TYR A 798 13.26 2.23 20.08
C TYR A 798 14.73 2.52 19.78
N GLU A 799 15.66 1.96 20.57
CA GLU A 799 17.10 2.22 20.39
C GLU A 799 17.60 1.62 19.08
N ILE A 800 17.13 0.42 18.73
CA ILE A 800 17.50 -0.25 17.47
C ILE A 800 17.06 0.57 16.26
N LEU A 801 15.79 0.99 16.22
CA LEU A 801 15.22 1.74 15.10
C LEU A 801 15.84 3.15 14.97
N THR A 802 15.98 3.87 16.09
CA THR A 802 16.53 5.24 16.09
C THR A 802 18.03 5.29 15.86
N SER A 803 18.75 4.18 16.08
CA SER A 803 20.19 4.12 15.83
C SER A 803 20.54 4.09 14.34
N VAL A 804 19.60 3.71 13.47
CA VAL A 804 19.86 3.63 12.03
C VAL A 804 20.24 5.02 11.50
N SER A 805 21.52 5.19 11.15
CA SER A 805 22.10 6.47 10.77
C SER A 805 21.45 7.03 9.52
N GLN A 806 21.32 8.36 9.42
CA GLN A 806 20.77 9.04 8.24
C GLN A 806 21.58 8.79 6.96
N ARG A 807 22.80 8.26 7.05
CA ARG A 807 23.61 7.82 5.89
C ARG A 807 23.02 6.60 5.17
N VAL A 808 22.22 5.79 5.87
CA VAL A 808 21.49 4.67 5.26
C VAL A 808 20.33 5.23 4.43
N LYS A 809 20.21 4.83 3.17
CA LYS A 809 19.13 5.34 2.31
C LYS A 809 17.79 4.73 2.74
N ARG A 810 16.75 5.55 2.88
CA ARG A 810 15.38 5.08 3.14
C ARG A 810 14.66 4.86 1.81
N VAL A 811 14.00 3.72 1.66
CA VAL A 811 13.24 3.37 0.46
C VAL A 811 11.81 3.03 0.88
N PHE A 812 10.85 3.85 0.47
CA PHE A 812 9.44 3.65 0.79
C PHE A 812 8.73 2.91 -0.33
N TYR A 813 7.94 1.90 0.01
CA TYR A 813 7.17 1.12 -0.96
C TYR A 813 5.76 0.82 -0.47
N ARG A 814 4.89 0.44 -1.42
CA ARG A 814 3.55 -0.10 -1.18
C ARG A 814 3.43 -1.38 -2.00
N GLU A 815 2.86 -2.39 -1.38
CA GLU A 815 2.47 -3.67 -2.02
C GLU A 815 1.06 -3.56 -2.65
#